data_AF-A0AAW1R332-F1
#
_entry.id   AF-A0AAW1R332-F1
#
_cell.length_a   1.000
_cell.length_b   1.000
_cell.length_c   1.000
_cell.angle_alpha   90.00
_cell.angle_beta   90.00
_cell.angle_gamma   90.00
#
_symmetry.space_group_name_H-M   'P 1'
#
loop_
_entity.id
_entity.type
_entity.pdbx_description
1 polymer ?
#
loop_
_entity_poly.entity_id
_entity_poly.type
_entity_poly.pdbx_seq_one_letter_code
_entity_poly.pdbx_strand_id
1 'polypeptide(L)'
;MADEYKYGEVLGLSLLFYEAQRSGKLPADNRVAWRGDSALRDASSTGADLSGGWYDAGDNLKLNFPAAWAATVLAWGHLEFPDGYASANQTIPALRNLKWIADYLAKCHYSRAAYAVIIGDAQTDHENWARPEEMTYERPVLSLDANHSGSDALGQAAAALASISLVFKGIDAGYSAALLANATDLFKMGTSNIGRYSDNFASAASTYPSTSMYDDLAWGAAWLYRATNDTTFLSEAQVYRQATVDQEGSTHSPLFSWDNTYPGVEALLAQLDASNSGHASAVEGILGSWVTGDGQVQYSPAGLAWGQDWGSLRMTANAAFLALVYAKQIAPTNPGVAAKYSCWARSQVRYMLGDAGRSYVVGYGKDPPQRAHHRGASCRPGNCSGAQLSSPDPNPNVLTGALVGGPRQDDSYNDTRGDYSHNEPAVDYNAGFSGALAALVVSNDTWAACKARGDVDHIPIPPVATATAAAAGALQLGGGAGSDVAVTVTAAAGDAPPGPAVTLVEVTNGTVVASAPLLPGVGGVANATFKPADYSPPLASGNYTLRAVFDPPDGSHFLPSNSSDFNVTVVAAGDAGLNAYGVCDFRCYNRLDESTLPPEELCTLPAAKQFVQTDGTRFKLDGKPWYFSGTNQYSLVNMHWWNDTQVVFNLAEHARRGVQVMRVFFFFNGNGTGYEASKNDQPMQPSVGVFNEVAMQRADLLLAEAGKKGIRLILALSNWWDEQGGVQWYVDQVLGDAKPKLDKELFFTDPAVRTAFKKYVYTILHRNNTLVPGGLLYKDDPTVLAWELQNEPQLREGYELRLGAPRAGKFMNAWVAEMSSYIKALDGNHLVAIGDEGWRCDSGHGAPHEWMNNGTKGIDMASNIALPGVDFATVHLYPGNWLLRPNEYHWLIPNFLADRAGIALKAGKPIILEEFGNAFGYVPSRDAILGTYLSAAHAFGYSGTLVWQVFPWPTDNLTGAGFDFFYESPGGATMLATYAATHARNRLLAELQSNGGLL
;
A
#
# COMPACT_ATOMS: atom_id res chain seq x y z
N MET A 1 -14.38 1.81 -16.00
CA MET A 1 -13.49 3.00 -16.08
C MET A 1 -12.92 3.05 -17.48
N ALA A 2 -12.74 4.23 -18.07
CA ALA A 2 -12.15 4.33 -19.41
C ALA A 2 -10.75 3.68 -19.41
N ASP A 3 -10.44 2.91 -20.45
CA ASP A 3 -9.12 2.27 -20.61
C ASP A 3 -7.98 3.32 -20.60
N GLU A 4 -8.28 4.58 -20.94
CA GLU A 4 -7.35 5.70 -20.89
C GLU A 4 -8.05 7.04 -20.57
N TYR A 5 -7.42 7.87 -19.72
CA TYR A 5 -7.87 9.24 -19.49
C TYR A 5 -7.42 10.16 -20.62
N LYS A 6 -8.18 11.23 -20.88
CA LYS A 6 -7.84 12.21 -21.90
C LYS A 6 -6.80 13.21 -21.39
N TYR A 7 -5.54 12.78 -21.26
CA TYR A 7 -4.46 13.62 -20.71
C TYR A 7 -4.32 14.98 -21.42
N GLY A 8 -4.55 15.04 -22.73
CA GLY A 8 -4.51 16.30 -23.49
C GLY A 8 -5.64 17.27 -23.13
N GLU A 9 -6.82 16.76 -22.78
CA GLU A 9 -7.92 17.58 -22.27
C GLU A 9 -7.55 18.15 -20.91
N VAL A 10 -7.08 17.30 -19.99
CA VAL A 10 -6.67 17.71 -18.63
C VAL A 10 -5.52 18.71 -18.68
N LEU A 11 -4.57 18.55 -19.60
CA LEU A 11 -3.49 19.53 -19.81
C LEU A 11 -4.06 20.92 -20.13
N GLY A 12 -5.06 20.98 -21.01
CA GLY A 12 -5.76 22.23 -21.33
C GLY A 12 -6.48 22.84 -20.13
N LEU A 13 -7.06 22.02 -19.25
CA LEU A 13 -7.68 22.45 -18.00
C LEU A 13 -6.62 22.96 -17.01
N SER A 14 -5.51 22.24 -16.82
CA SER A 14 -4.42 22.66 -15.93
C SER A 14 -3.83 24.01 -16.36
N LEU A 15 -3.70 24.26 -17.68
CA LEU A 15 -3.29 25.56 -18.20
C LEU A 15 -4.34 26.65 -17.98
N LEU A 16 -5.63 26.30 -17.92
CA LEU A 16 -6.72 27.22 -17.59
C LEU A 16 -6.67 27.65 -16.12
N PHE A 17 -6.23 26.77 -15.21
CA PHE A 17 -5.97 27.12 -13.81
C PHE A 17 -4.93 28.25 -13.70
N TYR A 18 -3.82 28.19 -14.41
CA TYR A 18 -2.86 29.32 -14.43
C TYR A 18 -3.46 30.62 -14.96
N GLU A 19 -4.45 30.57 -15.86
CA GLU A 19 -5.19 31.76 -16.27
C GLU A 19 -6.10 32.29 -15.15
N ALA A 20 -6.69 31.37 -14.37
CA ALA A 20 -7.48 31.69 -13.19
C ALA A 20 -6.64 32.27 -12.03
N GLN A 21 -5.32 32.09 -12.05
CA GLN A 21 -4.38 32.70 -11.11
C GLN A 21 -3.86 34.08 -11.56
N ARG A 22 -4.13 34.55 -12.78
CA ARG A 22 -3.52 35.80 -13.29
C ARG A 22 -3.87 37.03 -12.45
N SER A 23 -2.85 37.77 -12.01
CA SER A 23 -2.98 39.10 -11.41
C SER A 23 -2.71 40.18 -12.47
N GLY A 24 -3.14 41.43 -12.23
CA GLY A 24 -2.96 42.54 -13.17
C GLY A 24 -4.11 42.70 -14.16
N LYS A 25 -3.82 43.37 -15.28
CA LYS A 25 -4.78 43.63 -16.36
C LYS A 25 -4.90 42.42 -17.27
N LEU A 26 -6.04 41.74 -17.26
CA LEU A 26 -6.28 40.54 -18.03
C LEU A 26 -6.32 40.84 -19.54
N PRO A 27 -5.86 39.91 -20.39
CA PRO A 27 -5.90 40.11 -21.83
C PRO A 27 -7.33 39.99 -22.35
N ALA A 28 -7.62 40.60 -23.50
CA ALA A 28 -8.96 40.59 -24.09
C ALA A 28 -9.47 39.19 -24.45
N ASP A 29 -8.56 38.23 -24.64
CA ASP A 29 -8.84 36.82 -24.92
C ASP A 29 -8.75 35.93 -23.68
N ASN A 30 -8.88 36.51 -22.48
CA ASN A 30 -8.99 35.77 -21.22
C ASN A 30 -10.12 34.72 -21.29
N ARG A 31 -9.79 33.46 -21.00
CA ARG A 31 -10.74 32.34 -21.08
C ARG A 31 -11.52 32.12 -19.78
N VAL A 32 -11.07 32.69 -18.67
CA VAL A 32 -11.68 32.52 -17.34
C VAL A 32 -12.63 33.69 -17.06
N ALA A 33 -13.88 33.56 -17.52
CA ALA A 33 -14.84 34.67 -17.57
C ALA A 33 -15.22 35.30 -16.22
N TRP A 34 -15.03 34.59 -15.11
CA TRP A 34 -15.34 35.09 -13.76
C TRP A 34 -14.19 35.88 -13.10
N ARG A 35 -12.99 35.86 -13.69
CA ARG A 35 -11.85 36.68 -13.30
C ARG A 35 -11.88 38.03 -14.03
N GLY A 36 -11.46 39.08 -13.33
CA GLY A 36 -11.32 40.43 -13.87
C GLY A 36 -9.97 41.06 -13.55
N ASP A 37 -9.79 42.30 -14.02
CA ASP A 37 -8.60 43.11 -13.75
C ASP A 37 -8.45 43.33 -12.24
N SER A 38 -7.27 43.02 -11.70
CA SER A 38 -7.00 43.10 -10.26
C SER A 38 -5.56 43.56 -9.98
N ALA A 39 -5.29 44.05 -8.76
CA ALA A 39 -3.96 44.48 -8.33
C ALA A 39 -3.23 45.42 -9.33
N LEU A 40 -3.99 46.29 -10.01
CA LEU A 40 -3.48 47.20 -11.04
C LEU A 40 -2.53 48.29 -10.51
N ARG A 41 -2.39 48.37 -9.19
CA ARG A 41 -1.57 49.37 -8.49
C ARG A 41 -0.32 48.77 -7.86
N ASP A 42 -0.07 47.48 -8.05
CA ASP A 42 1.17 46.85 -7.60
C ASP A 42 2.36 47.57 -8.26
N ALA A 43 3.16 48.26 -7.46
CA ALA A 43 4.29 49.06 -7.94
C ALA A 43 5.45 49.06 -6.92
N SER A 44 6.68 49.13 -7.42
CA SER A 44 7.88 49.19 -6.57
C SER A 44 7.93 50.49 -5.75
N SER A 45 8.84 50.55 -4.78
CA SER A 45 9.14 51.78 -4.03
C SER A 45 9.60 52.96 -4.92
N THR A 46 10.06 52.69 -6.14
CA THR A 46 10.45 53.69 -7.14
C THR A 46 9.34 54.00 -8.16
N GLY A 47 8.16 53.41 -8.00
CA GLY A 47 7.01 53.57 -8.91
C GLY A 47 7.08 52.73 -10.18
N ALA A 48 7.97 51.73 -10.25
CA ALA A 48 7.99 50.79 -11.38
C ALA A 48 6.72 49.91 -11.35
N ASP A 49 6.11 49.68 -12.50
CA ASP A 49 4.92 48.82 -12.62
C ASP A 49 5.29 47.36 -12.31
N LEU A 50 4.62 46.80 -11.31
CA LEU A 50 4.75 45.40 -10.92
C LEU A 50 3.43 44.64 -11.09
N SER A 51 2.45 45.19 -11.82
CA SER A 51 1.22 44.48 -12.17
C SER A 51 1.48 43.33 -13.15
N GLY A 52 0.67 42.28 -13.05
CA GLY A 52 0.88 41.00 -13.76
C GLY A 52 1.21 39.86 -12.80
N GLY A 53 1.64 38.74 -13.36
CA GLY A 53 2.04 37.55 -12.61
C GLY A 53 0.86 36.68 -12.20
N TRP A 54 1.13 35.71 -11.34
CA TRP A 54 0.11 34.84 -10.76
C TRP A 54 -0.05 35.14 -9.27
N TYR A 55 -1.29 35.08 -8.79
CA TYR A 55 -1.53 34.82 -7.39
C TYR A 55 -1.09 33.40 -7.07
N ASP A 56 -0.54 33.22 -5.87
CA ASP A 56 0.15 32.00 -5.49
C ASP A 56 -0.80 30.79 -5.40
N ALA A 57 -1.82 30.90 -4.54
CA ALA A 57 -2.71 29.79 -4.22
C ALA A 57 -4.18 30.23 -4.16
N GLY A 58 -4.83 29.99 -3.03
CA GLY A 58 -6.18 30.46 -2.72
C GLY A 58 -6.28 31.94 -2.36
N ASP A 59 -5.14 32.60 -2.22
CA ASP A 59 -4.97 33.96 -1.73
C ASP A 59 -4.77 34.97 -2.86
N ASN A 60 -4.51 36.23 -2.49
CA ASN A 60 -4.17 37.26 -3.47
C ASN A 60 -2.70 37.71 -3.33
N LEU A 61 -1.83 36.91 -2.71
CA LEU A 61 -0.41 37.20 -2.63
C LEU A 61 0.29 36.86 -3.95
N LYS A 62 1.35 37.61 -4.26
CA LYS A 62 2.30 37.22 -5.32
C LYS A 62 3.62 36.85 -4.66
N LEU A 63 3.87 35.55 -4.61
CA LEU A 63 5.04 34.96 -3.96
C LEU A 63 5.98 34.45 -5.04
N ASN A 64 7.06 35.19 -5.29
CA ASN A 64 7.90 34.93 -6.46
C ASN A 64 8.79 33.70 -6.31
N PHE A 65 9.06 33.24 -5.08
CA PHE A 65 9.84 32.02 -4.85
C PHE A 65 9.14 30.78 -5.44
N PRO A 66 7.91 30.41 -5.01
CA PRO A 66 7.17 29.29 -5.62
C PRO A 66 6.72 29.57 -7.06
N ALA A 67 6.35 30.81 -7.40
CA ALA A 67 5.90 31.14 -8.75
C ALA A 67 7.03 30.99 -9.80
N ALA A 68 8.26 31.37 -9.46
CA ALA A 68 9.41 31.18 -10.34
C ALA A 68 9.78 29.71 -10.49
N TRP A 69 9.73 28.93 -9.41
CA TRP A 69 9.90 27.49 -9.49
C TRP A 69 8.85 26.84 -10.41
N ALA A 70 7.57 27.16 -10.21
CA ALA A 70 6.47 26.65 -11.03
C ALA A 70 6.64 27.02 -12.51
N ALA A 71 7.05 28.26 -12.80
CA ALA A 71 7.35 28.72 -14.15
C ALA A 71 8.49 27.93 -14.80
N THR A 72 9.54 27.61 -14.03
CA THR A 72 10.67 26.80 -14.50
C THR A 72 10.24 25.39 -14.85
N VAL A 73 9.45 24.73 -13.99
CA VAL A 73 8.97 23.36 -14.21
C VAL A 73 7.99 23.29 -15.39
N LEU A 74 7.10 24.28 -15.54
CA LEU A 74 6.24 24.40 -16.73
C LEU A 74 7.05 24.58 -18.02
N ALA A 75 8.07 25.44 -17.99
CA ALA A 75 8.97 25.65 -19.13
C ALA A 75 9.75 24.37 -19.46
N TRP A 76 10.23 23.67 -18.44
CA TRP A 76 10.92 22.39 -18.59
C TRP A 76 10.03 21.35 -19.26
N GLY A 77 8.78 21.19 -18.80
CA GLY A 77 7.80 20.32 -19.44
C GLY A 77 7.58 20.66 -20.91
N HIS A 78 7.53 21.95 -21.26
CA HIS A 78 7.39 22.39 -22.65
C HIS A 78 8.64 22.09 -23.50
N LEU A 79 9.84 22.25 -22.93
CA LEU A 79 11.11 21.92 -23.59
C LEU A 79 11.28 20.42 -23.81
N GLU A 80 10.85 19.60 -22.84
CA GLU A 80 10.99 18.15 -22.93
C GLU A 80 9.88 17.49 -23.75
N PHE A 81 8.65 18.00 -23.69
CA PHE A 81 7.51 17.35 -24.34
C PHE A 81 6.75 18.31 -25.28
N PRO A 82 7.42 18.99 -26.23
CA PRO A 82 6.77 19.95 -27.12
C PRO A 82 5.67 19.29 -27.98
N ASP A 83 5.87 18.05 -28.38
CA ASP A 83 4.89 17.27 -29.16
C ASP A 83 3.63 16.92 -28.35
N GLY A 84 3.75 16.82 -27.02
CA GLY A 84 2.61 16.65 -26.11
C GLY A 84 1.69 17.85 -26.11
N TYR A 85 2.28 19.04 -25.99
CA TYR A 85 1.54 20.31 -26.11
C TYR A 85 0.94 20.48 -27.50
N ALA A 86 1.67 20.13 -28.57
CA ALA A 86 1.19 20.24 -29.94
C ALA A 86 0.01 19.29 -30.19
N SER A 87 0.14 18.02 -29.81
CA SER A 87 -0.89 16.99 -30.01
C SER A 87 -2.17 17.29 -29.22
N ALA A 88 -2.05 17.94 -28.07
CA ALA A 88 -3.20 18.38 -27.26
C ALA A 88 -3.78 19.75 -27.71
N ASN A 89 -3.24 20.39 -28.74
CA ASN A 89 -3.54 21.77 -29.14
C ASN A 89 -3.36 22.80 -28.00
N GLN A 90 -2.40 22.56 -27.11
CA GLN A 90 -2.12 23.38 -25.93
C GLN A 90 -0.83 24.20 -26.02
N THR A 91 -0.09 24.16 -27.14
CA THR A 91 1.13 24.96 -27.33
C THR A 91 0.90 26.46 -27.11
N ILE A 92 -0.14 27.04 -27.73
CA ILE A 92 -0.41 28.48 -27.59
C ILE A 92 -0.83 28.87 -26.16
N PRO A 93 -1.77 28.17 -25.49
CA PRO A 93 -2.04 28.38 -24.07
C PRO A 93 -0.81 28.28 -23.17
N ALA A 94 0.06 27.29 -23.38
CA ALA A 94 1.28 27.12 -22.60
C ALA A 94 2.24 28.31 -22.79
N LEU A 95 2.50 28.71 -24.04
CA LEU A 95 3.33 29.88 -24.35
C LEU A 95 2.78 31.16 -23.74
N ARG A 96 1.45 31.35 -23.73
CA ARG A 96 0.81 32.51 -23.11
C ARG A 96 1.01 32.54 -21.60
N ASN A 97 0.88 31.39 -20.93
CA ASN A 97 1.14 31.29 -19.50
C ASN A 97 2.61 31.55 -19.16
N LEU A 98 3.55 30.94 -19.91
CA LEU A 98 4.99 31.18 -19.71
C LEU A 98 5.36 32.64 -19.97
N LYS A 99 4.82 33.25 -21.02
CA LYS A 99 5.05 34.68 -21.28
C LYS A 99 4.47 35.57 -20.18
N TRP A 100 3.26 35.24 -19.69
CA TRP A 100 2.60 36.00 -18.63
C TRP A 100 3.45 36.10 -17.37
N ILE A 101 3.98 34.96 -16.91
CA ILE A 101 4.81 34.94 -15.72
C ILE A 101 6.21 35.51 -15.99
N ALA A 102 6.83 35.25 -17.14
CA ALA A 102 8.15 35.80 -17.47
C ALA A 102 8.14 37.33 -17.62
N ASP A 103 7.11 37.90 -18.25
CA ASP A 103 6.95 39.36 -18.33
C ASP A 103 6.90 39.97 -16.93
N TYR A 104 6.18 39.34 -16.00
CA TYR A 104 6.08 39.79 -14.62
C TYR A 104 7.38 39.62 -13.82
N LEU A 105 8.02 38.45 -13.87
CA LEU A 105 9.29 38.22 -13.16
C LEU A 105 10.39 39.18 -13.67
N ALA A 106 10.41 39.48 -14.98
CA ALA A 106 11.30 40.49 -15.54
C ALA A 106 10.96 41.92 -15.03
N LYS A 107 9.68 42.27 -14.87
CA LYS A 107 9.29 43.54 -14.21
C LYS A 107 9.75 43.60 -12.75
N CYS A 108 9.67 42.48 -12.02
CA CYS A 108 10.11 42.39 -10.63
C CYS A 108 11.61 42.68 -10.47
N HIS A 109 12.43 42.44 -11.49
CA HIS A 109 13.81 42.92 -11.59
C HIS A 109 13.84 44.40 -12.06
N TYR A 110 13.17 45.28 -11.31
CA TYR A 110 12.93 46.67 -11.71
C TYR A 110 14.18 47.57 -11.66
N SER A 111 15.28 47.06 -11.11
CA SER A 111 16.60 47.69 -11.20
C SER A 111 17.71 46.65 -11.08
N ARG A 112 18.93 46.96 -11.54
CA ARG A 112 20.10 46.08 -11.41
C ARG A 112 20.45 45.66 -9.98
N ALA A 113 19.92 46.35 -8.98
CA ALA A 113 20.24 46.14 -7.58
C ALA A 113 19.03 45.71 -6.74
N ALA A 114 17.86 45.51 -7.35
CA ALA A 114 16.65 45.20 -6.60
C ALA A 114 15.70 44.28 -7.36
N TYR A 115 15.16 43.30 -6.64
CA TYR A 115 14.18 42.35 -7.13
C TYR A 115 13.00 42.25 -6.17
N ALA A 116 11.79 42.57 -6.63
CA ALA A 116 10.58 42.33 -5.84
C ALA A 116 10.35 40.82 -5.68
N VAL A 117 10.24 40.34 -4.44
CA VAL A 117 10.09 38.90 -4.12
C VAL A 117 8.71 38.56 -3.56
N ILE A 118 8.08 39.48 -2.84
CA ILE A 118 6.70 39.36 -2.34
C ILE A 118 5.93 40.63 -2.66
N ILE A 119 4.70 40.50 -3.13
CA ILE A 119 3.74 41.62 -3.23
C ILE A 119 2.46 41.25 -2.48
N GLY A 120 2.16 42.05 -1.45
CA GLY A 120 1.14 41.79 -0.44
C GLY A 120 1.77 41.50 0.93
N ASP A 121 1.00 41.77 1.99
CA ASP A 121 1.35 41.36 3.36
C ASP A 121 0.56 40.10 3.72
N ALA A 122 1.26 39.03 4.13
CA ALA A 122 0.64 37.73 4.31
C ALA A 122 -0.49 37.75 5.34
N GLN A 123 -0.25 38.40 6.49
CA GLN A 123 -1.26 38.49 7.55
C GLN A 123 -2.50 39.24 7.06
N THR A 124 -2.31 40.42 6.47
CA THR A 124 -3.42 41.25 6.00
C THR A 124 -4.20 40.55 4.88
N ASP A 125 -3.54 39.90 3.93
CA ASP A 125 -4.21 39.16 2.86
C ASP A 125 -4.98 37.95 3.39
N HIS A 126 -4.41 37.23 4.35
CA HIS A 126 -4.99 36.02 4.92
C HIS A 126 -6.17 36.30 5.86
N GLU A 127 -6.17 37.44 6.56
CA GLU A 127 -7.31 37.91 7.35
C GLU A 127 -8.48 38.41 6.49
N ASN A 128 -8.24 38.74 5.20
CA ASN A 128 -9.24 39.31 4.30
C ASN A 128 -9.65 38.32 3.19
N TRP A 129 -10.80 37.67 3.37
CA TRP A 129 -11.41 36.84 2.33
C TRP A 129 -12.14 37.71 1.28
N ALA A 130 -11.38 38.23 0.30
CA ALA A 130 -11.86 39.13 -0.73
C ALA A 130 -11.56 38.62 -2.15
N ARG A 131 -12.41 39.00 -3.12
CA ARG A 131 -12.13 38.78 -4.54
C ARG A 131 -10.90 39.61 -4.93
N PRO A 132 -10.02 39.11 -5.82
CA PRO A 132 -8.85 39.87 -6.27
C PRO A 132 -9.20 41.26 -6.81
N GLU A 133 -10.33 41.36 -7.52
CA GLU A 133 -10.79 42.62 -8.16
C GLU A 133 -11.34 43.64 -7.14
N GLU A 134 -11.61 43.20 -5.91
CA GLU A 134 -12.29 43.96 -4.85
C GLU A 134 -11.38 44.18 -3.62
N MET A 135 -10.09 43.87 -3.72
CA MET A 135 -9.12 44.16 -2.65
C MET A 135 -9.06 45.66 -2.35
N THR A 136 -9.20 46.03 -1.07
CA THR A 136 -9.11 47.42 -0.60
C THR A 136 -7.95 47.69 0.33
N TYR A 137 -7.24 46.64 0.76
CA TYR A 137 -6.07 46.75 1.64
C TYR A 137 -4.81 47.09 0.85
N GLU A 138 -3.82 47.65 1.55
CA GLU A 138 -2.50 47.95 0.99
C GLU A 138 -1.75 46.66 0.64
N ARG A 139 -1.01 46.70 -0.47
CA ARG A 139 -0.24 45.56 -0.98
C ARG A 139 1.25 45.92 -1.03
N PRO A 140 1.97 45.85 0.10
CA PRO A 140 3.37 46.25 0.14
C PRO A 140 4.24 45.37 -0.75
N VAL A 141 5.32 45.94 -1.27
CA VAL A 141 6.32 45.22 -2.07
C VAL A 141 7.56 45.01 -1.21
N LEU A 142 7.93 43.74 -1.02
CA LEU A 142 9.16 43.36 -0.35
C LEU A 142 10.20 42.98 -1.41
N SER A 143 11.38 43.58 -1.33
CA SER A 143 12.42 43.45 -2.35
C SER A 143 13.73 42.96 -1.76
N LEU A 144 14.38 42.07 -2.50
CA LEU A 144 15.77 41.69 -2.32
C LEU A 144 16.66 42.79 -2.88
N ASP A 145 17.76 43.07 -2.20
CA ASP A 145 18.73 44.13 -2.55
C ASP A 145 20.08 43.90 -1.82
N ALA A 146 20.92 44.93 -1.75
CA ALA A 146 22.21 44.84 -1.06
C ALA A 146 22.09 44.63 0.47
N ASN A 147 20.94 44.95 1.08
CA ASN A 147 20.68 44.77 2.51
C ASN A 147 19.80 43.54 2.79
N HIS A 148 19.08 43.04 1.79
CA HIS A 148 18.20 41.88 1.91
C HIS A 148 18.64 40.79 0.93
N SER A 149 19.31 39.76 1.45
CA SER A 149 19.77 38.59 0.68
C SER A 149 18.61 37.66 0.29
N GLY A 150 18.80 36.83 -0.72
CA GLY A 150 17.78 35.87 -1.15
C GLY A 150 18.22 35.05 -2.35
N SER A 151 19.33 34.34 -2.18
CA SER A 151 19.96 33.48 -3.19
C SER A 151 19.05 32.38 -3.71
N ASP A 152 18.21 31.85 -2.82
CA ASP A 152 17.11 30.92 -3.10
C ASP A 152 16.14 31.50 -4.14
N ALA A 153 15.45 32.60 -3.79
CA ALA A 153 14.45 33.22 -4.65
C ALA A 153 15.05 33.83 -5.93
N LEU A 154 16.27 34.37 -5.86
CA LEU A 154 16.99 34.88 -7.03
C LEU A 154 17.47 33.75 -7.96
N GLY A 155 17.89 32.61 -7.40
CA GLY A 155 18.23 31.39 -8.13
C GLY A 155 17.03 30.84 -8.90
N GLN A 156 15.86 30.74 -8.24
CA GLN A 156 14.61 30.35 -8.90
C GLN A 156 14.18 31.33 -9.99
N ALA A 157 14.25 32.64 -9.74
CA ALA A 157 13.91 33.65 -10.73
C ALA A 157 14.84 33.59 -11.96
N ALA A 158 16.14 33.36 -11.74
CA ALA A 158 17.10 33.13 -12.80
C ALA A 158 16.77 31.87 -13.60
N ALA A 159 16.48 30.74 -12.93
CA ALA A 159 16.08 29.49 -13.57
C ALA A 159 14.82 29.66 -14.44
N ALA A 160 13.81 30.38 -13.94
CA ALA A 160 12.57 30.64 -14.65
C ALA A 160 12.80 31.44 -15.94
N LEU A 161 13.53 32.55 -15.83
CA LEU A 161 13.80 33.39 -17.00
C LEU A 161 14.75 32.71 -18.00
N ALA A 162 15.74 31.94 -17.53
CA ALA A 162 16.65 31.18 -18.39
C ALA A 162 15.92 30.05 -19.14
N SER A 163 15.12 29.24 -18.46
CA SER A 163 14.34 28.16 -19.07
C SER A 163 13.29 28.68 -20.06
N ILE A 164 12.57 29.76 -19.72
CA ILE A 164 11.61 30.38 -20.64
C ILE A 164 12.33 31.03 -21.83
N SER A 165 13.54 31.58 -21.64
CA SER A 165 14.33 32.10 -22.76
C SER A 165 14.62 31.03 -23.82
N LEU A 166 14.81 29.77 -23.42
CA LEU A 166 15.00 28.63 -24.32
C LEU A 166 13.73 28.31 -25.11
N VAL A 167 12.57 28.33 -24.44
CA VAL A 167 11.26 28.11 -25.09
C VAL A 167 11.02 29.16 -26.19
N PHE A 168 11.34 30.43 -25.91
CA PHE A 168 11.12 31.52 -26.86
C PHE A 168 12.25 31.73 -27.86
N LYS A 169 13.39 31.03 -27.75
CA LYS A 169 14.57 31.24 -28.60
C LYS A 169 14.27 31.16 -30.10
N GLY A 170 13.40 30.23 -30.51
CA GLY A 170 12.97 30.06 -31.89
C GLY A 170 11.70 30.83 -32.28
N ILE A 171 11.05 31.49 -31.32
CA ILE A 171 9.76 32.20 -31.50
C ILE A 171 9.98 33.71 -31.53
N ASP A 172 10.74 34.22 -30.57
CA ASP A 172 11.14 35.62 -30.45
C ASP A 172 12.54 35.67 -29.83
N ALA A 173 13.55 35.75 -30.69
CA ALA A 173 14.95 35.78 -30.28
C ALA A 173 15.31 37.04 -29.47
N GLY A 174 14.63 38.18 -29.72
CA GLY A 174 14.86 39.42 -29.00
C GLY A 174 14.34 39.34 -27.57
N TYR A 175 13.12 38.81 -27.41
CA TYR A 175 12.54 38.53 -26.10
C TYR A 175 13.36 37.48 -25.34
N SER A 176 13.75 36.38 -25.99
CA SER A 176 14.62 35.36 -25.40
C SER A 176 15.93 35.97 -24.86
N ALA A 177 16.62 36.79 -25.66
CA ALA A 177 17.85 37.46 -25.22
C ALA A 177 17.63 38.41 -24.02
N ALA A 178 16.50 39.13 -23.99
CA ALA A 178 16.13 40.01 -22.88
C ALA A 178 15.86 39.24 -21.58
N LEU A 179 15.16 38.09 -21.66
CA LEU A 179 14.94 37.22 -20.51
C LEU A 179 16.25 36.63 -19.99
N LEU A 180 17.11 36.16 -20.89
CA LEU A 180 18.40 35.56 -20.53
C LEU A 180 19.36 36.58 -19.87
N ALA A 181 19.34 37.83 -20.33
CA ALA A 181 20.07 38.92 -19.69
C ALA A 181 19.57 39.18 -18.27
N ASN A 182 18.24 39.21 -18.06
CA ASN A 182 17.65 39.33 -16.72
C ASN A 182 18.01 38.15 -15.83
N ALA A 183 17.93 36.92 -16.35
CA ALA A 183 18.30 35.70 -15.63
C ALA A 183 19.74 35.76 -15.12
N THR A 184 20.67 36.19 -15.99
CA THR A 184 22.09 36.32 -15.67
C THR A 184 22.32 37.37 -14.59
N ASP A 185 21.64 38.52 -14.67
CA ASP A 185 21.78 39.59 -13.67
C ASP A 185 21.21 39.18 -12.31
N LEU A 186 20.05 38.51 -12.28
CA LEU A 186 19.45 37.97 -11.05
C LEU A 186 20.34 36.92 -10.40
N PHE A 187 20.91 36.01 -11.19
CA PHE A 187 21.84 35.00 -10.66
C PHE A 187 23.08 35.65 -10.05
N LYS A 188 23.68 36.64 -10.72
CA LYS A 188 24.79 37.41 -10.16
C LYS A 188 24.42 38.14 -8.86
N MET A 189 23.21 38.68 -8.78
CA MET A 189 22.71 39.30 -7.57
C MET A 189 22.61 38.28 -6.43
N GLY A 190 22.08 37.08 -6.71
CA GLY A 190 21.95 35.99 -5.74
C GLY A 190 23.29 35.45 -5.26
N THR A 191 24.32 35.40 -6.11
CA THR A 191 25.66 34.93 -5.74
C THR A 191 26.54 36.00 -5.08
N SER A 192 26.21 37.28 -5.26
CA SER A 192 26.96 38.39 -4.65
C SER A 192 26.55 38.70 -3.21
N ASN A 193 25.36 38.29 -2.78
CA ASN A 193 24.83 38.47 -1.43
C ASN A 193 24.15 37.19 -0.95
N ILE A 194 24.97 36.21 -0.52
CA ILE A 194 24.51 34.87 -0.14
C ILE A 194 23.63 34.93 1.11
N GLY A 195 22.41 34.39 1.03
CA GLY A 195 21.49 34.23 2.16
C GLY A 195 20.09 33.83 1.69
N ARG A 196 19.24 33.39 2.63
CA ARG A 196 17.85 32.99 2.31
C ARG A 196 16.91 34.19 2.31
N TYR A 197 15.98 34.23 1.38
CA TYR A 197 15.03 35.33 1.29
C TYR A 197 14.11 35.38 2.52
N SER A 198 13.77 34.21 3.08
CA SER A 198 12.86 34.11 4.22
C SER A 198 13.45 34.59 5.54
N ASP A 199 14.78 34.72 5.62
CA ASP A 199 15.44 35.32 6.78
C ASP A 199 15.22 36.85 6.86
N ASN A 200 14.78 37.46 5.75
CA ASN A 200 14.62 38.92 5.64
C ASN A 200 13.20 39.40 5.92
N PHE A 201 12.18 38.55 5.73
CA PHE A 201 10.78 38.98 5.73
C PHE A 201 9.87 38.04 6.52
N ALA A 202 9.10 38.58 7.47
CA ALA A 202 8.11 37.81 8.23
C ALA A 202 7.02 37.19 7.34
N SER A 203 6.60 37.88 6.27
CA SER A 203 5.67 37.33 5.28
C SER A 203 6.23 36.09 4.58
N ALA A 204 7.53 36.05 4.28
CA ALA A 204 8.17 34.88 3.70
C ALA A 204 8.25 33.72 4.71
N ALA A 205 8.68 34.00 5.95
CA ALA A 205 8.81 33.00 7.00
C ALA A 205 7.49 32.32 7.40
N SER A 206 6.35 32.97 7.14
CA SER A 206 5.00 32.46 7.47
C SER A 206 4.25 31.84 6.31
N THR A 207 4.75 31.98 5.08
CA THR A 207 4.10 31.45 3.86
C THR A 207 4.98 30.38 3.21
N TYR A 208 6.08 30.79 2.58
CA TYR A 208 7.01 29.93 1.85
C TYR A 208 8.44 30.03 2.44
N PRO A 209 8.67 29.56 3.68
CA PRO A 209 10.01 29.63 4.28
C PRO A 209 11.00 28.79 3.48
N SER A 210 12.21 29.31 3.25
CA SER A 210 13.29 28.57 2.61
C SER A 210 14.06 27.72 3.62
N THR A 211 14.27 26.44 3.30
CA THR A 211 15.12 25.54 4.09
C THR A 211 16.58 25.53 3.63
N SER A 212 16.82 25.74 2.33
CA SER A 212 18.13 25.81 1.69
C SER A 212 18.18 26.91 0.62
N MET A 213 19.39 27.29 0.21
CA MET A 213 19.63 28.25 -0.88
C MET A 213 20.61 27.74 -1.93
N TYR A 214 21.40 26.71 -1.62
CA TYR A 214 22.45 26.24 -2.52
C TYR A 214 21.90 25.37 -3.64
N ASP A 215 20.85 24.59 -3.38
CA ASP A 215 20.16 23.82 -4.39
C ASP A 215 19.53 24.75 -5.43
N ASP A 216 18.92 25.86 -5.00
CA ASP A 216 18.36 26.89 -5.89
C ASP A 216 19.42 27.62 -6.73
N LEU A 217 20.60 27.89 -6.15
CA LEU A 217 21.73 28.42 -6.91
C LEU A 217 22.26 27.39 -7.91
N ALA A 218 22.31 26.11 -7.54
CA ALA A 218 22.68 25.03 -8.45
C ALA A 218 21.67 24.91 -9.60
N TRP A 219 20.38 25.05 -9.29
CA TRP A 219 19.26 25.04 -10.21
C TRP A 219 19.32 26.21 -11.21
N GLY A 220 19.50 27.44 -10.71
CA GLY A 220 19.68 28.63 -11.53
C GLY A 220 20.89 28.51 -12.46
N ALA A 221 22.03 28.06 -11.95
CA ALA A 221 23.25 27.85 -12.73
C ALA A 221 23.08 26.76 -13.80
N ALA A 222 22.45 25.62 -13.49
CA ALA A 222 22.22 24.55 -14.45
C ALA A 222 21.32 25.00 -15.62
N TRP A 223 20.28 25.80 -15.34
CA TRP A 223 19.44 26.38 -16.40
C TRP A 223 20.15 27.45 -17.22
N LEU A 224 20.96 28.29 -16.59
CA LEU A 224 21.80 29.25 -17.29
C LEU A 224 22.82 28.54 -18.18
N TYR A 225 23.42 27.44 -17.73
CA TYR A 225 24.28 26.61 -18.56
C TYR A 225 23.52 26.06 -19.77
N ARG A 226 22.34 25.47 -19.56
CA ARG A 226 21.51 24.97 -20.67
C ARG A 226 21.12 26.07 -21.67
N ALA A 227 20.89 27.30 -21.20
CA ALA A 227 20.50 28.43 -22.04
C ALA A 227 21.66 29.06 -22.82
N THR A 228 22.85 29.13 -22.21
CA THR A 228 24.03 29.87 -22.73
C THR A 228 25.09 28.97 -23.36
N ASN A 229 25.18 27.71 -22.93
CA ASN A 229 26.31 26.82 -23.14
C ASN A 229 27.65 27.35 -22.56
N ASP A 230 27.61 28.29 -21.62
CA ASP A 230 28.79 28.81 -20.92
C ASP A 230 29.16 27.87 -19.76
N THR A 231 30.30 27.21 -19.87
CA THR A 231 30.78 26.20 -18.90
C THR A 231 31.07 26.77 -17.51
N THR A 232 31.13 28.10 -17.35
CA THR A 232 31.22 28.74 -16.03
C THR A 232 29.99 28.40 -15.19
N PHE A 233 28.79 28.47 -15.78
CA PHE A 233 27.55 28.10 -15.10
C PHE A 233 27.47 26.60 -14.80
N LEU A 234 28.02 25.72 -15.65
CA LEU A 234 28.11 24.29 -15.31
C LEU A 234 28.99 24.07 -14.08
N SER A 235 30.12 24.77 -14.00
CA SER A 235 31.04 24.69 -12.86
C SER A 235 30.37 25.22 -11.58
N GLU A 236 29.66 26.35 -11.67
CA GLU A 236 28.90 26.91 -10.55
C GLU A 236 27.77 25.97 -10.11
N ALA A 237 27.05 25.36 -11.05
CA ALA A 237 26.01 24.38 -10.74
C ALA A 237 26.58 23.20 -9.93
N GLN A 238 27.73 22.67 -10.32
CA GLN A 238 28.41 21.59 -9.60
C GLN A 238 28.88 22.02 -8.20
N VAL A 239 29.41 23.25 -8.06
CA VAL A 239 29.85 23.80 -6.78
C VAL A 239 28.69 23.95 -5.81
N TYR A 240 27.59 24.56 -6.24
CA TYR A 240 26.43 24.77 -5.38
C TYR A 240 25.67 23.47 -5.09
N ARG A 241 25.64 22.54 -6.05
CA ARG A 241 25.15 21.18 -5.83
C ARG A 241 25.97 20.47 -4.75
N GLN A 242 27.30 20.59 -4.77
CA GLN A 242 28.14 20.04 -3.70
C GLN A 242 27.90 20.75 -2.35
N ALA A 243 27.73 22.06 -2.35
CA ALA A 243 27.41 22.81 -1.13
C ALA A 243 26.06 22.39 -0.51
N THR A 244 25.08 22.02 -1.33
CA THR A 244 23.81 21.43 -0.89
C THR A 244 24.08 20.11 -0.16
N VAL A 245 24.86 19.21 -0.78
CA VAL A 245 25.25 17.92 -0.19
C VAL A 245 26.01 18.09 1.12
N ASP A 246 26.90 19.06 1.19
CA ASP A 246 27.68 19.33 2.40
C ASP A 246 26.82 19.90 3.54
N GLN A 247 25.74 20.63 3.21
CA GLN A 247 24.80 21.20 4.19
C GLN A 247 23.81 20.17 4.73
N GLU A 248 23.31 19.25 3.89
CA GLU A 248 22.26 18.29 4.25
C GLU A 248 22.78 16.91 4.69
N GLY A 249 24.04 16.59 4.38
CA GLY A 249 24.65 15.28 4.67
C GLY A 249 24.34 14.21 3.61
N SER A 250 24.53 12.92 3.94
CA SER A 250 24.47 11.84 2.95
C SER A 250 23.05 11.39 2.55
N THR A 251 22.01 11.84 3.25
CA THR A 251 20.61 11.46 3.01
C THR A 251 19.80 12.69 2.64
N HIS A 252 19.45 12.82 1.35
CA HIS A 252 18.69 13.95 0.83
C HIS A 252 17.21 13.60 0.72
N SER A 253 16.35 14.57 0.96
CA SER A 253 14.92 14.37 0.72
C SER A 253 14.67 14.08 -0.77
N PRO A 254 13.90 13.04 -1.12
CA PRO A 254 13.53 12.76 -2.50
C PRO A 254 12.41 13.68 -3.01
N LEU A 255 11.91 14.61 -2.18
CA LEU A 255 10.75 15.45 -2.48
C LEU A 255 11.17 16.68 -3.31
N PHE A 256 10.96 16.61 -4.62
CA PHE A 256 11.17 17.74 -5.53
C PHE A 256 10.06 18.80 -5.37
N SER A 257 10.44 20.02 -4.99
CA SER A 257 9.48 21.10 -4.74
C SER A 257 10.10 22.49 -4.93
N TRP A 258 9.30 23.52 -4.69
CA TRP A 258 9.73 24.93 -4.71
C TRP A 258 10.84 25.26 -3.70
N ASP A 259 10.96 24.47 -2.62
CA ASP A 259 11.95 24.65 -1.54
C ASP A 259 13.14 23.70 -1.65
N ASN A 260 12.95 22.56 -2.33
CA ASN A 260 14.01 21.58 -2.53
C ASN A 260 14.10 21.23 -4.02
N THR A 261 15.08 21.82 -4.67
CA THR A 261 15.37 21.63 -6.10
C THR A 261 16.44 20.58 -6.36
N TYR A 262 17.08 20.02 -5.32
CA TYR A 262 18.16 19.05 -5.46
C TYR A 262 17.80 17.86 -6.38
N PRO A 263 16.63 17.21 -6.26
CA PRO A 263 16.21 16.17 -7.21
C PRO A 263 16.12 16.65 -8.67
N GLY A 264 15.64 17.87 -8.89
CA GLY A 264 15.57 18.49 -10.22
C GLY A 264 16.95 18.82 -10.77
N VAL A 265 17.86 19.30 -9.92
CA VAL A 265 19.27 19.57 -10.27
C VAL A 265 19.96 18.29 -10.72
N GLU A 266 19.82 17.18 -9.99
CA GLU A 266 20.41 15.90 -10.40
C GLU A 266 19.84 15.41 -11.73
N ALA A 267 18.52 15.52 -11.94
CA ALA A 267 17.87 15.14 -13.19
C ALA A 267 18.32 16.01 -14.37
N LEU A 268 18.48 17.32 -14.16
CA LEU A 268 18.96 18.23 -15.19
C LEU A 268 20.44 18.03 -15.49
N LEU A 269 21.29 17.85 -14.47
CA LEU A 269 22.72 17.59 -14.66
C LEU A 269 22.99 16.21 -15.27
N ALA A 270 22.14 15.22 -15.03
CA ALA A 270 22.24 13.95 -15.75
C ALA A 270 22.10 14.14 -17.27
N GLN A 271 21.35 15.14 -17.72
CA GLN A 271 21.24 15.50 -19.15
C GLN A 271 22.41 16.37 -19.63
N LEU A 272 22.84 17.32 -18.81
CA LEU A 272 23.82 18.36 -19.19
C LEU A 272 25.28 17.93 -19.02
N ASP A 273 25.57 17.01 -18.10
CA ASP A 273 26.87 16.41 -17.84
C ASP A 273 26.77 14.88 -17.83
N ALA A 274 26.35 14.32 -18.96
CA ALA A 274 26.18 12.88 -19.13
C ALA A 274 27.49 12.08 -18.97
N SER A 275 28.65 12.76 -18.93
CA SER A 275 29.95 12.13 -18.66
C SER A 275 30.10 11.70 -17.19
N ASN A 276 29.34 12.33 -16.29
CA ASN A 276 29.31 12.02 -14.87
C ASN A 276 28.10 11.15 -14.53
N SER A 277 28.33 9.83 -14.47
CA SER A 277 27.28 8.85 -14.13
C SER A 277 26.72 8.98 -12.71
N GLY A 278 27.38 9.78 -11.84
CA GLY A 278 26.91 10.05 -10.48
C GLY A 278 25.55 10.74 -10.45
N HIS A 279 25.27 11.64 -11.41
CA HIS A 279 23.97 12.31 -11.50
C HIS A 279 22.85 11.33 -11.85
N ALA A 280 23.06 10.49 -12.86
CA ALA A 280 22.10 9.44 -13.23
C ALA A 280 21.83 8.48 -12.06
N SER A 281 22.87 8.09 -11.32
CA SER A 281 22.74 7.22 -10.15
C SER A 281 21.94 7.88 -9.02
N ALA A 282 22.13 9.18 -8.80
CA ALA A 282 21.36 9.95 -7.82
C ALA A 282 19.87 10.01 -8.20
N VAL A 283 19.57 10.26 -9.47
CA VAL A 283 18.19 10.28 -9.98
C VAL A 283 17.52 8.91 -9.82
N GLU A 284 18.22 7.82 -10.13
CA GLU A 284 17.70 6.46 -9.94
C GLU A 284 17.45 6.14 -8.46
N GLY A 285 18.29 6.60 -7.54
CA GLY A 285 18.05 6.47 -6.10
C GLY A 285 16.81 7.26 -5.64
N ILE A 286 16.68 8.50 -6.10
CA ILE A 286 15.53 9.35 -5.79
C ILE A 286 14.24 8.75 -6.34
N LEU A 287 14.18 8.46 -7.64
CA LEU A 287 12.98 7.87 -8.25
C LEU A 287 12.72 6.45 -7.73
N GLY A 288 13.78 5.71 -7.37
CA GLY A 288 13.68 4.44 -6.68
C GLY A 288 12.77 4.55 -5.47
N SER A 289 13.03 5.49 -4.55
CA SER A 289 12.23 5.69 -3.35
C SER A 289 10.75 5.95 -3.62
N TRP A 290 10.45 6.70 -4.68
CA TRP A 290 9.10 7.00 -5.12
C TRP A 290 8.37 5.79 -5.72
N VAL A 291 9.10 4.96 -6.48
CA VAL A 291 8.55 3.76 -7.10
C VAL A 291 8.31 2.67 -6.06
N THR A 292 9.27 2.43 -5.17
CA THR A 292 9.24 1.37 -4.16
C THR A 292 8.43 1.72 -2.91
N GLY A 293 8.29 3.01 -2.60
CA GLY A 293 7.71 3.48 -1.34
C GLY A 293 8.66 3.24 -0.18
N ASP A 294 9.82 3.89 -0.22
CA ASP A 294 10.82 3.83 0.85
C ASP A 294 11.19 5.21 1.43
N GLY A 295 11.77 5.18 2.64
CA GLY A 295 12.22 6.38 3.33
C GLY A 295 11.08 7.36 3.63
N GLN A 296 11.13 8.54 3.00
CA GLN A 296 10.10 9.57 3.17
C GLN A 296 8.85 9.33 2.32
N VAL A 297 8.90 8.41 1.35
CA VAL A 297 7.75 8.09 0.48
C VAL A 297 7.09 6.79 0.94
N GLN A 298 5.77 6.80 1.08
CA GLN A 298 4.97 5.64 1.46
C GLN A 298 3.77 5.52 0.53
N TYR A 299 3.26 4.31 0.28
CA TYR A 299 2.04 4.16 -0.54
C TYR A 299 0.77 4.20 0.30
N SER A 300 -0.23 4.94 -0.19
CA SER A 300 -1.59 4.85 0.32
C SER A 300 -2.26 3.52 -0.07
N PRO A 301 -3.30 3.08 0.66
CA PRO A 301 -4.09 1.91 0.30
C PRO A 301 -4.61 1.86 -1.15
N ALA A 302 -4.92 3.02 -1.75
CA ALA A 302 -5.41 3.15 -3.12
C ALA A 302 -4.31 3.49 -4.15
N GLY A 303 -3.04 3.44 -3.74
CA GLY A 303 -1.91 3.41 -4.66
C GLY A 303 -1.25 4.76 -4.96
N LEU A 304 -1.51 5.78 -4.14
CA LEU A 304 -0.78 7.05 -4.19
C LEU A 304 0.59 6.89 -3.53
N ALA A 305 1.67 7.13 -4.25
CA ALA A 305 2.98 7.34 -3.66
C ALA A 305 2.96 8.69 -2.92
N TRP A 306 2.88 8.63 -1.61
CA TRP A 306 2.61 9.74 -0.69
C TRP A 306 3.91 10.17 0.01
N GLY A 307 4.35 11.41 -0.23
CA GLY A 307 5.59 11.94 0.37
C GLY A 307 5.40 12.80 1.62
N GLN A 308 4.28 13.53 1.72
CA GLN A 308 3.94 14.38 2.86
C GLN A 308 2.46 14.78 2.82
N ASP A 309 1.93 15.28 3.94
CA ASP A 309 0.50 15.62 4.11
C ASP A 309 0.09 16.86 3.32
N TRP A 310 0.81 17.97 3.46
CA TRP A 310 0.47 19.20 2.75
C TRP A 310 0.88 19.12 1.28
N GLY A 311 -0.11 19.12 0.38
CA GLY A 311 0.12 19.01 -1.05
C GLY A 311 0.70 17.66 -1.44
N SER A 312 0.09 16.58 -0.92
CA SER A 312 0.47 15.19 -1.21
C SER A 312 0.50 14.92 -2.72
N LEU A 313 -0.57 15.29 -3.44
CA LEU A 313 -0.65 15.10 -4.90
C LEU A 313 0.35 15.96 -5.66
N ARG A 314 0.69 17.15 -5.16
CA ARG A 314 1.75 17.99 -5.74
C ARG A 314 3.09 17.29 -5.70
N MET A 315 3.45 16.70 -4.56
CA MET A 315 4.74 16.01 -4.44
C MET A 315 4.81 14.80 -5.37
N THR A 316 3.73 14.01 -5.43
CA THR A 316 3.64 12.88 -6.36
C THR A 316 3.68 13.33 -7.82
N ALA A 317 3.00 14.42 -8.18
CA ALA A 317 2.99 14.94 -9.55
C ALA A 317 4.37 15.42 -9.99
N ASN A 318 5.12 16.04 -9.07
CA ASN A 318 6.50 16.47 -9.30
C ASN A 318 7.42 15.27 -9.55
N ALA A 319 7.31 14.21 -8.74
CA ALA A 319 8.07 12.99 -8.94
C ALA A 319 7.69 12.25 -10.22
N ALA A 320 6.39 12.17 -10.55
CA ALA A 320 5.90 11.63 -11.81
C ALA A 320 6.49 12.39 -13.02
N PHE A 321 6.58 13.72 -12.94
CA PHE A 321 7.22 14.53 -13.96
C PHE A 321 8.72 14.22 -14.11
N LEU A 322 9.48 14.18 -13.01
CA LEU A 322 10.90 13.82 -13.05
C LEU A 322 11.12 12.40 -13.61
N ALA A 323 10.27 11.45 -13.22
CA ALA A 323 10.30 10.09 -13.75
C ALA A 323 10.10 10.05 -15.26
N LEU A 324 9.19 10.87 -15.81
CA LEU A 324 8.95 10.96 -17.25
C LEU A 324 10.09 11.65 -18.00
N VAL A 325 10.68 12.70 -17.43
CA VAL A 325 11.88 13.36 -17.99
C VAL A 325 13.05 12.39 -18.04
N TYR A 326 13.30 11.66 -16.94
CA TYR A 326 14.39 10.69 -16.87
C TYR A 326 14.14 9.47 -17.76
N ALA A 327 12.91 8.94 -17.79
CA ALA A 327 12.50 7.87 -18.69
C ALA A 327 12.79 8.23 -20.16
N LYS A 328 12.42 9.44 -20.59
CA LYS A 328 12.72 9.93 -21.94
C LYS A 328 14.23 9.94 -22.22
N GLN A 329 15.03 10.38 -21.25
CA GLN A 329 16.49 10.42 -21.36
C GLN A 329 17.10 9.02 -21.55
N ILE A 330 16.68 8.04 -20.75
CA ILE A 330 17.27 6.70 -20.74
C ILE A 330 16.61 5.75 -21.74
N ALA A 331 15.46 6.08 -22.34
CA ALA A 331 14.76 5.21 -23.29
C ALA A 331 15.65 4.68 -24.45
N PRO A 332 16.57 5.46 -25.05
CA PRO A 332 17.44 4.96 -26.12
C PRO A 332 18.44 3.88 -25.65
N THR A 333 18.84 3.89 -24.37
CA THR A 333 19.89 3.01 -23.82
C THR A 333 19.35 1.92 -22.90
N ASN A 334 18.24 2.18 -22.22
CA ASN A 334 17.58 1.29 -21.28
C ASN A 334 16.04 1.41 -21.37
N PRO A 335 15.44 0.97 -22.49
CA PRO A 335 14.00 1.11 -22.73
C PRO A 335 13.13 0.38 -21.70
N GLY A 336 13.62 -0.72 -21.11
CA GLY A 336 12.89 -1.47 -20.09
C GLY A 336 12.74 -0.69 -18.77
N VAL A 337 13.81 -0.04 -18.30
CA VAL A 337 13.74 0.80 -17.09
C VAL A 337 12.98 2.09 -17.37
N ALA A 338 13.15 2.68 -18.56
CA ALA A 338 12.34 3.83 -18.99
C ALA A 338 10.84 3.54 -18.91
N ALA A 339 10.41 2.36 -19.40
CA ALA A 339 9.03 1.95 -19.39
C ALA A 339 8.47 1.85 -17.95
N LYS A 340 9.26 1.33 -17.00
CA LYS A 340 8.85 1.25 -15.59
C LYS A 340 8.59 2.62 -14.98
N TYR A 341 9.49 3.58 -15.16
CA TYR A 341 9.29 4.95 -14.68
C TYR A 341 8.10 5.64 -15.35
N SER A 342 7.95 5.48 -16.67
CA SER A 342 6.83 5.99 -17.46
C SER A 342 5.48 5.42 -16.98
N CYS A 343 5.42 4.11 -16.73
CA CYS A 343 4.23 3.41 -16.25
C CYS A 343 3.89 3.73 -14.80
N TRP A 344 4.90 3.85 -13.93
CA TRP A 344 4.71 4.33 -12.56
C TRP A 344 4.13 5.75 -12.57
N ALA A 345 4.76 6.69 -13.27
CA ALA A 345 4.27 8.06 -13.36
C ALA A 345 2.83 8.13 -13.91
N ARG A 346 2.52 7.30 -14.92
CA ARG A 346 1.15 7.16 -15.45
C ARG A 346 0.17 6.71 -14.37
N SER A 347 0.50 5.73 -13.54
CA SER A 347 -0.38 5.27 -12.46
C SER A 347 -0.71 6.40 -11.46
N GLN A 348 0.27 7.23 -11.13
CA GLN A 348 0.10 8.32 -10.17
C GLN A 348 -0.76 9.45 -10.74
N VAL A 349 -0.57 9.79 -12.03
CA VAL A 349 -1.48 10.72 -12.72
C VAL A 349 -2.89 10.12 -12.78
N ARG A 350 -3.04 8.82 -13.05
CA ARG A 350 -4.36 8.18 -13.06
C ARG A 350 -5.06 8.21 -11.69
N TYR A 351 -4.31 8.06 -10.60
CA TYR A 351 -4.83 8.28 -9.24
C TYR A 351 -5.46 9.67 -9.11
N MET A 352 -4.73 10.72 -9.52
CA MET A 352 -5.21 12.12 -9.48
C MET A 352 -6.49 12.34 -10.31
N LEU A 353 -6.68 11.55 -11.38
CA LEU A 353 -7.78 11.71 -12.33
C LEU A 353 -9.02 10.88 -12.01
N GLY A 354 -8.93 9.85 -11.17
CA GLY A 354 -10.10 9.01 -10.88
C GLY A 354 -9.86 7.61 -10.35
N ASP A 355 -8.67 7.03 -10.48
CA ASP A 355 -8.47 5.59 -10.19
C ASP A 355 -8.69 5.24 -8.71
N ALA A 356 -8.57 6.23 -7.81
CA ALA A 356 -8.90 6.10 -6.38
C ALA A 356 -10.40 6.25 -6.05
N GLY A 357 -11.28 6.25 -7.07
CA GLY A 357 -12.74 6.33 -6.91
C GLY A 357 -13.34 7.73 -7.08
N ARG A 358 -12.50 8.77 -7.07
CA ARG A 358 -12.82 10.17 -7.40
C ARG A 358 -11.65 10.86 -8.12
N SER A 359 -11.97 11.96 -8.79
CA SER A 359 -10.98 12.92 -9.30
C SER A 359 -10.53 13.86 -8.18
N TYR A 360 -9.29 14.30 -8.27
CA TYR A 360 -8.72 15.38 -7.44
C TYR A 360 -8.45 16.66 -8.26
N VAL A 361 -8.91 16.68 -9.52
CA VAL A 361 -8.81 17.84 -10.41
C VAL A 361 -10.16 18.53 -10.48
N VAL A 362 -10.23 19.77 -10.02
CA VAL A 362 -11.47 20.56 -9.98
C VAL A 362 -12.08 20.66 -11.39
N GLY A 363 -13.36 20.27 -11.50
CA GLY A 363 -14.10 20.34 -12.76
C GLY A 363 -13.75 19.26 -13.80
N TYR A 364 -13.06 18.18 -13.41
CA TYR A 364 -12.75 17.04 -14.28
C TYR A 364 -13.08 15.71 -13.62
N GLY A 365 -13.55 14.73 -14.39
CA GLY A 365 -13.74 13.36 -13.91
C GLY A 365 -14.92 13.17 -12.96
N LYS A 366 -14.91 12.06 -12.21
CA LYS A 366 -15.98 11.65 -11.28
C LYS A 366 -15.75 12.28 -9.91
N ASP A 367 -16.81 12.83 -9.30
CA ASP A 367 -16.78 13.40 -7.95
C ASP A 367 -15.58 14.35 -7.70
N PRO A 368 -15.32 15.34 -8.58
CA PRO A 368 -14.20 16.27 -8.37
C PRO A 368 -14.44 17.18 -7.16
N PRO A 369 -13.37 17.77 -6.59
CA PRO A 369 -13.49 18.76 -5.53
C PRO A 369 -14.38 19.93 -5.96
N GLN A 370 -15.32 20.30 -5.09
CA GLN A 370 -16.25 21.40 -5.35
C GLN A 370 -15.98 22.62 -4.46
N ARG A 371 -15.15 22.47 -3.41
CA ARG A 371 -14.92 23.47 -2.37
C ARG A 371 -13.44 23.76 -2.16
N ALA A 372 -12.68 23.88 -3.25
CA ALA A 372 -11.28 24.30 -3.20
C ALA A 372 -11.12 25.58 -2.36
N HIS A 373 -10.07 25.62 -1.52
CA HIS A 373 -9.71 26.76 -0.68
C HIS A 373 -9.20 27.91 -1.55
N HIS A 374 -10.12 28.67 -2.17
CA HIS A 374 -9.76 29.68 -3.17
C HIS A 374 -10.74 30.86 -3.18
N ARG A 375 -10.24 32.06 -2.88
CA ARG A 375 -11.04 33.30 -2.73
C ARG A 375 -11.80 33.66 -4.01
N GLY A 376 -11.11 33.77 -5.14
CA GLY A 376 -11.74 34.13 -6.42
C GLY A 376 -12.82 33.13 -6.86
N ALA A 377 -12.66 31.85 -6.50
CA ALA A 377 -13.60 30.79 -6.89
C ALA A 377 -14.82 30.73 -5.98
N SER A 378 -14.62 30.97 -4.68
CA SER A 378 -15.65 30.93 -3.65
C SER A 378 -16.58 32.16 -3.64
N CYS A 379 -16.20 33.25 -4.33
CA CYS A 379 -16.89 34.53 -4.24
C CYS A 379 -17.63 34.95 -5.52
N ARG A 380 -18.72 35.71 -5.34
CA ARG A 380 -19.45 36.40 -6.42
C ARG A 380 -19.22 37.91 -6.33
N PRO A 381 -19.36 38.67 -7.43
CA PRO A 381 -19.26 40.13 -7.38
C PRO A 381 -20.16 40.76 -6.32
N GLY A 382 -19.58 41.60 -5.46
CA GLY A 382 -20.29 42.26 -4.36
C GLY A 382 -20.74 41.33 -3.23
N ASN A 383 -20.34 40.06 -3.24
CA ASN A 383 -20.63 39.08 -2.20
C ASN A 383 -19.39 38.21 -1.91
N CYS A 384 -18.47 38.76 -1.12
CA CYS A 384 -17.25 38.11 -0.66
C CYS A 384 -16.86 38.63 0.73
N SER A 385 -16.72 37.71 1.68
CA SER A 385 -16.34 37.95 3.06
C SER A 385 -15.85 36.63 3.69
N GLY A 386 -15.44 36.64 4.96
CA GLY A 386 -15.09 35.42 5.69
C GLY A 386 -16.22 34.37 5.75
N ALA A 387 -17.47 34.74 5.48
CA ALA A 387 -18.58 33.78 5.41
C ALA A 387 -18.42 32.77 4.26
N GLN A 388 -17.78 33.16 3.14
CA GLN A 388 -17.54 32.24 2.03
C GLN A 388 -16.56 31.13 2.39
N LEU A 389 -15.59 31.38 3.28
CA LEU A 389 -14.67 30.34 3.77
C LEU A 389 -15.41 29.19 4.46
N SER A 390 -16.42 29.50 5.27
CA SER A 390 -17.19 28.52 6.06
C SER A 390 -18.46 27.99 5.37
N SER A 391 -18.78 28.49 4.17
CA SER A 391 -20.00 28.06 3.45
C SER A 391 -19.94 26.58 3.07
N PRO A 392 -21.01 25.78 3.33
CA PRO A 392 -21.11 24.39 2.89
C PRO A 392 -21.44 24.25 1.40
N ASP A 393 -21.76 25.34 0.71
CA ASP A 393 -22.06 25.32 -0.71
C ASP A 393 -20.78 25.14 -1.55
N PRO A 394 -20.89 24.49 -2.73
CA PRO A 394 -19.84 24.50 -3.75
C PRO A 394 -19.37 25.91 -4.09
N ASN A 395 -18.12 26.04 -4.55
CA ASN A 395 -17.62 27.30 -5.09
C ASN A 395 -18.52 27.77 -6.26
N PRO A 396 -19.06 29.00 -6.23
CA PRO A 396 -19.94 29.52 -7.28
C PRO A 396 -19.25 29.63 -8.64
N ASN A 397 -17.91 29.73 -8.67
CA ASN A 397 -17.11 29.63 -9.88
C ASN A 397 -16.27 28.34 -9.79
N VAL A 398 -16.41 27.46 -10.78
CA VAL A 398 -15.59 26.25 -10.86
C VAL A 398 -14.16 26.64 -11.21
N LEU A 399 -13.20 26.29 -10.34
CA LEU A 399 -11.77 26.54 -10.54
C LEU A 399 -11.16 25.46 -11.45
N THR A 400 -11.67 25.38 -12.67
CA THR A 400 -11.40 24.29 -13.61
C THR A 400 -9.89 24.02 -13.79
N GLY A 401 -9.50 22.77 -13.62
CA GLY A 401 -8.14 22.28 -13.85
C GLY A 401 -7.19 22.38 -12.65
N ALA A 402 -7.63 22.99 -11.54
CA ALA A 402 -6.83 23.04 -10.32
C ALA A 402 -6.66 21.64 -9.72
N LEU A 403 -5.41 21.27 -9.43
CA LEU A 403 -5.08 20.09 -8.62
C LEU A 403 -5.11 20.51 -7.15
N VAL A 404 -5.99 19.91 -6.36
CA VAL A 404 -6.04 20.19 -4.90
C VAL A 404 -4.87 19.49 -4.19
N GLY A 405 -4.62 19.87 -2.94
CA GLY A 405 -3.55 19.28 -2.13
C GLY A 405 -3.58 17.76 -2.06
N GLY A 406 -4.77 17.17 -1.96
CA GLY A 406 -4.96 15.73 -2.08
C GLY A 406 -5.44 15.05 -0.82
N PRO A 407 -5.47 13.70 -0.83
CA PRO A 407 -5.86 12.93 0.34
C PRO A 407 -4.72 12.82 1.35
N ARG A 408 -5.09 12.43 2.56
CA ARG A 408 -4.19 11.92 3.59
C ARG A 408 -3.60 10.58 3.16
N GLN A 409 -2.62 10.10 3.92
CA GLN A 409 -1.92 8.85 3.62
C GLN A 409 -2.86 7.62 3.53
N ASP A 410 -3.99 7.63 4.23
CA ASP A 410 -4.98 6.56 4.23
C ASP A 410 -6.06 6.71 3.15
N ASP A 411 -5.82 7.57 2.14
CA ASP A 411 -6.76 7.98 1.09
C ASP A 411 -7.99 8.78 1.57
N SER A 412 -8.05 9.13 2.86
CA SER A 412 -9.13 9.96 3.35
C SER A 412 -9.01 11.39 2.83
N TYR A 413 -10.12 11.92 2.33
CA TYR A 413 -10.21 13.27 1.79
C TYR A 413 -11.60 13.84 2.06
N ASN A 414 -11.61 15.07 2.57
CA ASN A 414 -12.84 15.80 2.85
C ASN A 414 -12.87 17.06 1.99
N ASP A 415 -13.84 17.18 1.09
CA ASP A 415 -14.01 18.37 0.22
C ASP A 415 -14.61 19.53 1.03
N THR A 416 -13.77 20.20 1.83
CA THR A 416 -14.17 21.30 2.69
C THR A 416 -13.22 22.47 2.52
N ARG A 417 -13.77 23.66 2.24
CA ARG A 417 -12.97 24.87 1.99
C ARG A 417 -12.09 25.27 3.17
N GLY A 418 -12.48 24.95 4.40
CA GLY A 418 -11.67 25.20 5.60
C GLY A 418 -10.45 24.28 5.76
N ASP A 419 -10.40 23.16 5.04
CA ASP A 419 -9.28 22.21 5.07
C ASP A 419 -8.24 22.57 4.01
N TYR A 420 -7.48 23.64 4.28
CA TYR A 420 -6.53 24.20 3.33
C TYR A 420 -5.42 23.20 2.95
N SER A 421 -4.93 22.35 3.86
CA SER A 421 -3.88 21.37 3.54
C SER A 421 -4.25 20.40 2.40
N HIS A 422 -5.53 20.05 2.27
CA HIS A 422 -6.03 19.05 1.32
C HIS A 422 -6.83 19.66 0.15
N ASN A 423 -7.43 20.85 0.35
CA ASN A 423 -8.29 21.53 -0.64
C ASN A 423 -7.67 22.79 -1.26
N GLU A 424 -6.48 23.21 -0.83
CA GLU A 424 -5.76 24.31 -1.46
C GLU A 424 -5.21 23.88 -2.82
N PRO A 425 -5.46 24.65 -3.87
CA PRO A 425 -4.70 24.61 -5.10
C PRO A 425 -3.66 25.74 -5.13
N ALA A 426 -2.49 25.48 -5.71
CA ALA A 426 -1.44 26.48 -5.87
C ALA A 426 -0.71 26.35 -7.22
N VAL A 427 -0.05 27.42 -7.67
CA VAL A 427 0.70 27.42 -8.94
C VAL A 427 1.78 26.35 -8.98
N ASP A 428 2.40 26.02 -7.85
CA ASP A 428 3.39 24.95 -7.75
C ASP A 428 2.76 23.54 -7.77
N TYR A 429 1.47 23.40 -7.40
CA TYR A 429 0.79 22.10 -7.40
C TYR A 429 0.53 21.59 -8.81
N ASN A 430 0.17 22.52 -9.71
CA ASN A 430 -0.13 22.21 -11.09
C ASN A 430 1.12 22.10 -11.99
N ALA A 431 2.32 22.44 -11.50
CA ALA A 431 3.49 22.60 -12.37
C ALA A 431 4.03 21.26 -12.88
N GLY A 432 4.46 20.38 -11.97
CA GLY A 432 4.86 19.01 -12.31
C GLY A 432 3.72 18.24 -12.96
N PHE A 433 2.50 18.42 -12.47
CA PHE A 433 1.29 17.81 -13.04
C PHE A 433 1.10 18.14 -14.52
N SER A 434 1.25 19.40 -14.92
CA SER A 434 1.14 19.82 -16.33
C SER A 434 2.24 19.21 -17.20
N GLY A 435 3.47 19.15 -16.69
CA GLY A 435 4.59 18.50 -17.38
C GLY A 435 4.36 17.00 -17.58
N ALA A 436 3.88 16.31 -16.55
CA ALA A 436 3.55 14.89 -16.61
C ALA A 436 2.40 14.61 -17.60
N LEU A 437 1.35 15.42 -17.60
CA LEU A 437 0.26 15.33 -18.59
C LEU A 437 0.77 15.48 -20.02
N ALA A 438 1.62 16.48 -20.29
CA ALA A 438 2.20 16.69 -21.61
C ALA A 438 3.03 15.48 -22.07
N ALA A 439 3.83 14.89 -21.19
CA ALA A 439 4.59 13.68 -21.50
C ALA A 439 3.68 12.49 -21.80
N LEU A 440 2.61 12.29 -21.02
CA LEU A 440 1.69 11.16 -21.19
C LEU A 440 0.84 11.24 -22.46
N VAL A 441 0.59 12.44 -23.00
CA VAL A 441 -0.09 12.63 -24.31
C VAL A 441 0.66 11.94 -25.44
N VAL A 442 1.99 11.89 -25.39
CA VAL A 442 2.86 11.32 -26.44
C VAL A 442 3.62 10.07 -25.98
N SER A 443 3.30 9.53 -24.80
CA SER A 443 3.94 8.33 -24.29
C SER A 443 3.43 7.09 -25.02
N ASN A 444 4.37 6.26 -25.51
CA ASN A 444 4.06 4.97 -26.13
C ASN A 444 3.68 3.87 -25.11
N ASP A 445 3.96 4.10 -23.82
CA ASP A 445 3.60 3.18 -22.74
C ASP A 445 2.15 3.41 -22.33
N THR A 446 1.22 2.92 -23.14
CA THR A 446 -0.21 2.99 -22.81
C THR A 446 -0.51 2.26 -21.51
N TRP A 447 -1.63 2.60 -20.86
CA TRP A 447 -2.02 1.91 -19.63
C TRP A 447 -2.19 0.39 -19.83
N ALA A 448 -2.70 -0.02 -20.98
CA ALA A 448 -2.79 -1.43 -21.35
C ALA A 448 -1.40 -2.08 -21.49
N ALA A 449 -0.44 -1.39 -22.12
CA ALA A 449 0.93 -1.88 -22.25
C ALA A 449 1.64 -2.00 -20.89
N CYS A 450 1.47 -1.00 -20.02
CA CYS A 450 2.01 -1.03 -18.65
C CYS A 450 1.50 -2.24 -17.87
N LYS A 451 0.19 -2.51 -17.91
CA LYS A 451 -0.40 -3.70 -17.28
C LYS A 451 0.08 -5.00 -17.93
N ALA A 452 0.13 -5.05 -19.26
CA ALA A 452 0.55 -6.26 -19.98
C ALA A 452 2.01 -6.68 -19.68
N ARG A 453 2.87 -5.70 -19.35
CA ARG A 453 4.26 -5.97 -18.96
C ARG A 453 4.45 -6.19 -17.45
N GLY A 454 3.42 -5.97 -16.65
CA GLY A 454 3.49 -6.03 -15.18
C GLY A 454 4.27 -4.87 -14.55
N ASP A 455 4.45 -3.76 -15.28
CA ASP A 455 5.27 -2.63 -14.82
C ASP A 455 4.65 -1.92 -13.60
N VAL A 456 3.35 -2.11 -13.36
CA VAL A 456 2.58 -1.45 -12.28
C VAL A 456 2.02 -2.43 -11.25
N ASP A 457 2.43 -3.70 -11.30
CA ASP A 457 1.89 -4.77 -10.42
C ASP A 457 2.29 -4.58 -8.95
N HIS A 458 3.34 -3.81 -8.69
CA HIS A 458 3.80 -3.43 -7.35
C HIS A 458 2.98 -2.28 -6.74
N ILE A 459 2.15 -1.60 -7.53
CA ILE A 459 1.37 -0.44 -7.10
C ILE A 459 0.04 -0.94 -6.54
N PRO A 460 -0.35 -0.57 -5.31
CA PRO A 460 -1.64 -0.93 -4.72
C PRO A 460 -2.80 -0.27 -5.49
N ILE A 461 -3.22 -0.82 -6.62
CA ILE A 461 -4.33 -0.26 -7.41
C ILE A 461 -5.64 -0.91 -6.93
N PRO A 462 -6.65 -0.14 -6.46
CA PRO A 462 -7.93 -0.70 -6.10
C PRO A 462 -8.57 -1.37 -7.33
N PRO A 463 -9.08 -2.61 -7.23
CA PRO A 463 -9.75 -3.25 -8.35
C PRO A 463 -11.03 -2.48 -8.71
N VAL A 464 -11.24 -2.24 -10.00
CA VAL A 464 -12.48 -1.67 -10.55
C VAL A 464 -13.61 -2.68 -10.34
N ALA A 465 -14.59 -2.36 -9.50
CA ALA A 465 -15.73 -3.24 -9.24
C ALA A 465 -16.61 -3.40 -10.49
N THR A 466 -16.65 -4.61 -11.05
CA THR A 466 -17.64 -5.04 -12.06
C THR A 466 -18.80 -5.73 -11.34
N ALA A 467 -19.97 -5.10 -11.29
CA ALA A 467 -21.16 -5.71 -10.71
C ALA A 467 -21.74 -6.76 -11.67
N THR A 468 -21.53 -8.04 -11.37
CA THR A 468 -22.26 -9.14 -12.02
C THR A 468 -23.37 -9.62 -11.09
N ALA A 469 -24.62 -9.34 -11.42
CA ALA A 469 -25.78 -9.90 -10.72
C ALA A 469 -26.19 -11.23 -11.39
N ALA A 470 -26.11 -12.34 -10.66
CA ALA A 470 -26.68 -13.62 -11.07
C ALA A 470 -27.91 -13.92 -10.22
N ALA A 471 -29.10 -13.88 -10.82
CA ALA A 471 -30.34 -14.33 -10.18
C ALA A 471 -30.57 -15.80 -10.55
N ALA A 472 -30.19 -16.75 -9.68
CA ALA A 472 -30.45 -18.16 -9.93
C ALA A 472 -31.91 -18.52 -9.58
N GLY A 473 -32.82 -18.39 -10.56
CA GLY A 473 -34.16 -19.00 -10.51
C GLY A 473 -34.21 -20.20 -11.45
N ALA A 474 -34.60 -21.38 -10.93
CA ALA A 474 -34.80 -22.56 -11.76
C ALA A 474 -36.12 -22.44 -12.55
N LEU A 475 -36.04 -22.40 -13.87
CA LEU A 475 -37.21 -22.44 -14.76
C LEU A 475 -37.38 -23.87 -15.30
N GLN A 476 -38.52 -24.50 -15.05
CA GLN A 476 -38.85 -25.84 -15.55
C GLN A 476 -39.86 -25.72 -16.72
N LEU A 477 -39.43 -26.02 -17.94
CA LEU A 477 -40.31 -26.03 -19.11
C LEU A 477 -41.09 -27.36 -19.17
N GLY A 478 -42.37 -27.32 -18.79
CA GLY A 478 -43.27 -28.47 -18.85
C GLY A 478 -43.66 -28.85 -20.27
N GLY A 479 -43.71 -30.16 -20.54
CA GLY A 479 -43.95 -30.73 -21.87
C GLY A 479 -45.30 -30.35 -22.49
N GLY A 480 -45.26 -29.32 -23.33
CA GLY A 480 -46.33 -28.94 -24.24
C GLY A 480 -45.79 -27.87 -25.17
N ALA A 481 -45.65 -28.18 -26.45
CA ALA A 481 -45.24 -27.19 -27.44
C ALA A 481 -46.28 -26.06 -27.49
N GLY A 482 -45.95 -24.87 -26.94
CA GLY A 482 -46.69 -23.65 -27.28
C GLY A 482 -46.89 -22.55 -26.23
N SER A 483 -46.40 -22.63 -24.99
CA SER A 483 -46.58 -21.51 -24.05
C SER A 483 -45.34 -20.60 -23.98
N ASP A 484 -45.50 -19.32 -24.35
CA ASP A 484 -44.48 -18.28 -24.28
C ASP A 484 -44.05 -18.02 -22.82
N VAL A 485 -42.75 -17.85 -22.58
CA VAL A 485 -42.21 -17.49 -21.25
C VAL A 485 -41.91 -15.99 -21.25
N ALA A 486 -42.70 -15.22 -20.50
CA ALA A 486 -42.43 -13.80 -20.27
C ALA A 486 -41.54 -13.63 -19.01
N VAL A 487 -40.56 -12.74 -19.09
CA VAL A 487 -39.68 -12.37 -17.98
C VAL A 487 -39.80 -10.87 -17.80
N THR A 488 -40.26 -10.43 -16.62
CA THR A 488 -40.45 -9.01 -16.31
C THR A 488 -39.39 -8.55 -15.30
N VAL A 489 -38.57 -7.59 -15.71
CA VAL A 489 -37.55 -6.98 -14.84
C VAL A 489 -38.05 -5.62 -14.40
N THR A 490 -38.12 -5.39 -13.09
CA THR A 490 -38.62 -4.13 -12.53
C THR A 490 -37.48 -3.41 -11.80
N ALA A 491 -37.03 -2.27 -12.33
CA ALA A 491 -35.99 -1.45 -11.68
C ALA A 491 -36.65 -0.34 -10.85
N ALA A 492 -36.20 -0.15 -9.61
CA ALA A 492 -36.77 0.84 -8.70
C ALA A 492 -35.98 2.15 -8.71
N ALA A 493 -35.77 2.75 -9.89
CA ALA A 493 -35.32 4.15 -10.02
C ALA A 493 -35.56 4.65 -11.45
N GLY A 494 -35.99 5.90 -11.57
CA GLY A 494 -36.61 6.51 -12.76
C GLY A 494 -35.75 6.72 -14.00
N ASP A 495 -34.63 6.03 -14.20
CA ASP A 495 -33.84 6.06 -15.43
C ASP A 495 -33.28 4.67 -15.74
N ALA A 496 -34.07 3.82 -16.40
CA ALA A 496 -33.56 2.58 -16.97
C ALA A 496 -32.79 2.91 -18.27
N PRO A 497 -31.49 2.58 -18.39
CA PRO A 497 -30.73 2.89 -19.60
C PRO A 497 -31.24 2.07 -20.81
N PRO A 498 -31.14 2.59 -22.05
CA PRO A 498 -31.51 1.83 -23.22
C PRO A 498 -30.47 0.73 -23.50
N GLY A 499 -30.92 -0.53 -23.51
CA GLY A 499 -30.19 -1.65 -24.13
C GLY A 499 -29.61 -2.78 -23.28
N PRO A 500 -30.26 -3.32 -22.23
CA PRO A 500 -29.84 -4.61 -21.66
C PRO A 500 -30.48 -5.82 -22.38
N ALA A 501 -29.85 -7.00 -22.31
CA ALA A 501 -30.40 -8.27 -22.80
C ALA A 501 -30.46 -9.31 -21.68
N VAL A 502 -31.51 -10.13 -21.67
CA VAL A 502 -31.65 -11.26 -20.74
C VAL A 502 -31.24 -12.54 -21.48
N THR A 503 -30.47 -13.41 -20.81
CA THR A 503 -29.97 -14.68 -21.37
C THR A 503 -30.48 -15.87 -20.56
N LEU A 504 -30.84 -16.96 -21.24
CA LEU A 504 -31.19 -18.26 -20.67
C LEU A 504 -29.99 -19.20 -20.78
N VAL A 505 -29.64 -19.84 -19.66
CA VAL A 505 -28.50 -20.77 -19.55
C VAL A 505 -29.00 -22.16 -19.13
N GLU A 506 -28.56 -23.20 -19.82
CA GLU A 506 -28.93 -24.59 -19.49
C GLU A 506 -28.16 -25.08 -18.25
N VAL A 507 -28.87 -25.60 -17.25
CA VAL A 507 -28.30 -25.94 -15.92
C VAL A 507 -27.27 -27.09 -15.98
N THR A 508 -27.41 -27.99 -16.95
CA THR A 508 -26.61 -29.22 -17.05
C THR A 508 -25.21 -29.01 -17.62
N ASN A 509 -24.98 -27.96 -18.41
CA ASN A 509 -23.70 -27.72 -19.09
C ASN A 509 -23.24 -26.25 -19.10
N GLY A 510 -24.05 -25.31 -18.58
CA GLY A 510 -23.71 -23.89 -18.51
C GLY A 510 -23.77 -23.14 -19.84
N THR A 511 -24.33 -23.72 -20.90
CA THR A 511 -24.39 -23.12 -22.23
C THR A 511 -25.52 -22.10 -22.33
N VAL A 512 -25.26 -20.94 -22.96
CA VAL A 512 -26.30 -19.97 -23.31
C VAL A 512 -27.14 -20.56 -24.44
N VAL A 513 -28.43 -20.76 -24.19
CA VAL A 513 -29.37 -21.40 -25.14
C VAL A 513 -30.32 -20.42 -25.81
N ALA A 514 -30.53 -19.24 -25.21
CA ALA A 514 -31.36 -18.18 -25.79
C ALA A 514 -31.01 -16.80 -25.21
N SER A 515 -31.25 -15.74 -25.99
CA SER A 515 -31.17 -14.34 -25.57
C SER A 515 -32.38 -13.56 -26.07
N ALA A 516 -32.83 -12.57 -25.29
CA ALA A 516 -33.92 -11.66 -25.64
C ALA A 516 -33.59 -10.23 -25.15
N PRO A 517 -33.78 -9.20 -25.98
CA PRO A 517 -33.55 -7.82 -25.57
C PRO A 517 -34.61 -7.35 -24.56
N LEU A 518 -34.22 -6.52 -23.58
CA LEU A 518 -35.15 -5.85 -22.68
C LEU A 518 -35.77 -4.64 -23.39
N LEU A 519 -37.08 -4.68 -23.60
CA LEU A 519 -37.84 -3.59 -24.20
C LEU A 519 -38.30 -2.61 -23.09
N PRO A 520 -38.09 -1.29 -23.27
CA PRO A 520 -38.50 -0.29 -22.29
C PRO A 520 -40.03 -0.21 -22.17
N GLY A 521 -40.54 -0.26 -20.94
CA GLY A 521 -41.95 -0.08 -20.59
C GLY A 521 -42.20 1.21 -19.79
N VAL A 522 -43.47 1.51 -19.53
CA VAL A 522 -43.88 2.71 -18.79
C VAL A 522 -43.61 2.53 -17.29
N GLY A 523 -42.94 3.50 -16.65
CA GLY A 523 -42.78 3.55 -15.18
C GLY A 523 -41.59 2.77 -14.59
N GLY A 524 -40.50 2.58 -15.34
CA GLY A 524 -39.29 1.88 -14.83
C GLY A 524 -39.34 0.35 -14.95
N VAL A 525 -40.30 -0.18 -15.70
CA VAL A 525 -40.49 -1.61 -15.96
C VAL A 525 -39.93 -1.96 -17.33
N ALA A 526 -39.08 -2.99 -17.43
CA ALA A 526 -38.54 -3.50 -18.69
C ALA A 526 -38.88 -4.99 -18.87
N ASN A 527 -39.30 -5.39 -20.08
CA ASN A 527 -39.80 -6.75 -20.34
C ASN A 527 -38.95 -7.47 -21.39
N ALA A 528 -38.71 -8.76 -21.19
CA ALA A 528 -38.14 -9.68 -22.18
C ALA A 528 -39.06 -10.90 -22.32
N THR A 529 -39.27 -11.41 -23.54
CA THR A 529 -40.11 -12.60 -23.78
C THR A 529 -39.32 -13.63 -24.56
N PHE A 530 -39.33 -14.88 -24.08
CA PHE A 530 -38.71 -16.02 -24.73
C PHE A 530 -39.80 -16.91 -25.30
N LYS A 531 -39.76 -17.13 -26.62
CA LYS A 531 -40.66 -18.04 -27.33
C LYS A 531 -39.89 -19.30 -27.72
N PRO A 532 -40.13 -20.45 -27.08
CA PRO A 532 -39.35 -21.67 -27.31
C PRO A 532 -39.29 -22.13 -28.78
N ALA A 533 -40.33 -21.80 -29.56
CA ALA A 533 -40.44 -22.15 -30.98
C ALA A 533 -39.61 -21.26 -31.93
N ASP A 534 -39.16 -20.08 -31.47
CA ASP A 534 -38.44 -19.11 -32.30
C ASP A 534 -36.93 -19.40 -32.40
N TYR A 535 -36.42 -20.35 -31.60
CA TYR A 535 -35.01 -20.74 -31.59
C TYR A 535 -34.75 -21.98 -32.46
N SER A 536 -33.56 -22.09 -33.05
CA SER A 536 -33.20 -23.20 -33.94
C SER A 536 -31.85 -23.81 -33.55
N PRO A 537 -31.82 -25.05 -33.01
CA PRO A 537 -32.97 -25.91 -32.77
C PRO A 537 -33.92 -25.34 -31.69
N PRO A 538 -35.23 -25.68 -31.70
CA PRO A 538 -36.17 -25.24 -30.68
C PRO A 538 -35.71 -25.61 -29.28
N LEU A 539 -35.96 -24.73 -28.31
CA LEU A 539 -35.57 -24.97 -26.91
C LEU A 539 -36.25 -26.25 -26.40
N ALA A 540 -35.43 -27.20 -25.93
CA ALA A 540 -35.90 -28.49 -25.43
C ALA A 540 -36.54 -28.35 -24.03
N SER A 541 -37.23 -29.39 -23.57
CA SER A 541 -37.70 -29.47 -22.18
C SER A 541 -36.51 -29.68 -21.23
N GLY A 542 -36.32 -28.80 -20.25
CA GLY A 542 -35.17 -28.86 -19.33
C GLY A 542 -35.23 -27.84 -18.20
N ASN A 543 -34.21 -27.87 -17.33
CA ASN A 543 -34.00 -26.87 -16.28
C ASN A 543 -33.08 -25.77 -16.80
N TYR A 544 -33.54 -24.53 -16.72
CA TYR A 544 -32.80 -23.35 -17.17
C TYR A 544 -32.60 -22.36 -16.03
N THR A 545 -31.48 -21.65 -16.05
CA THR A 545 -31.18 -20.51 -15.18
C THR A 545 -31.30 -19.23 -15.99
N LEU A 546 -31.97 -18.24 -15.41
CA LEU A 546 -32.13 -16.92 -16.00
C LEU A 546 -30.96 -16.01 -15.58
N ARG A 547 -30.29 -15.39 -16.55
CA ARG A 547 -29.19 -14.46 -16.30
C ARG A 547 -29.48 -13.12 -16.97
N ALA A 548 -29.74 -12.10 -16.17
CA ALA A 548 -29.79 -10.72 -16.64
C ALA A 548 -28.36 -10.15 -16.68
N VAL A 549 -27.91 -9.70 -17.84
CA VAL A 549 -26.61 -9.02 -17.99
C VAL A 549 -26.89 -7.57 -18.32
N PHE A 550 -26.49 -6.67 -17.42
CA PHE A 550 -26.54 -5.23 -17.65
C PHE A 550 -25.19 -4.79 -18.19
N ASP A 551 -24.99 -4.95 -19.49
CA ASP A 551 -23.88 -4.34 -20.21
C ASP A 551 -24.44 -3.16 -21.00
N PRO A 552 -24.10 -1.90 -20.67
CA PRO A 552 -24.39 -0.80 -21.56
C PRO A 552 -23.47 -0.88 -22.78
N PRO A 553 -23.96 -0.51 -23.99
CA PRO A 553 -23.16 -0.55 -25.23
C PRO A 553 -21.88 0.30 -25.22
N ASP A 554 -21.68 1.13 -24.20
CA ASP A 554 -20.56 2.07 -24.04
C ASP A 554 -19.56 1.71 -22.92
N GLY A 555 -19.75 0.59 -22.21
CA GLY A 555 -18.81 0.12 -21.18
C GLY A 555 -18.77 0.94 -19.89
N SER A 556 -19.78 1.78 -19.61
CA SER A 556 -19.92 2.46 -18.32
C SER A 556 -20.49 1.50 -17.24
N HIS A 557 -19.89 1.44 -16.05
CA HIS A 557 -20.43 0.61 -14.95
C HIS A 557 -21.26 1.45 -13.97
N PHE A 558 -22.50 1.03 -13.75
CA PHE A 558 -23.42 1.55 -12.76
C PHE A 558 -23.07 1.00 -11.36
N LEU A 559 -23.00 1.86 -10.34
CA LEU A 559 -22.88 1.46 -8.94
C LEU A 559 -24.21 1.80 -8.23
N PRO A 560 -25.02 0.82 -7.80
CA PRO A 560 -26.15 1.12 -6.93
C PRO A 560 -25.64 1.55 -5.56
N SER A 561 -26.30 2.55 -4.98
CA SER A 561 -25.97 3.09 -3.67
C SER A 561 -26.36 2.17 -2.52
N ASN A 562 -27.24 1.17 -2.73
CA ASN A 562 -27.67 0.17 -1.74
C ASN A 562 -28.15 -1.16 -2.39
N SER A 563 -28.23 -2.24 -1.60
CA SER A 563 -28.67 -3.59 -2.04
C SER A 563 -30.17 -3.72 -2.39
N SER A 564 -30.94 -2.64 -2.33
CA SER A 564 -32.41 -2.60 -2.48
C SER A 564 -32.92 -2.11 -3.85
N ASP A 565 -32.03 -1.76 -4.79
CA ASP A 565 -32.39 -0.93 -5.96
C ASP A 565 -32.91 -1.72 -7.20
N PHE A 566 -32.92 -3.06 -7.17
CA PHE A 566 -33.36 -3.92 -8.29
C PHE A 566 -34.25 -5.09 -7.86
N ASN A 567 -35.38 -5.31 -8.56
CA ASN A 567 -36.27 -6.48 -8.37
C ASN A 567 -36.52 -7.24 -9.69
N VAL A 568 -36.16 -8.52 -9.75
CA VAL A 568 -36.41 -9.39 -10.91
C VAL A 568 -37.59 -10.31 -10.62
N THR A 569 -38.63 -10.31 -11.46
CA THR A 569 -39.84 -11.16 -11.27
C THR A 569 -40.10 -12.01 -12.52
N VAL A 570 -40.18 -13.33 -12.39
CA VAL A 570 -40.46 -14.23 -13.52
C VAL A 570 -41.96 -14.56 -13.55
N VAL A 571 -42.64 -14.36 -14.69
CA VAL A 571 -44.10 -14.55 -14.81
C VAL A 571 -44.42 -15.36 -16.06
N ALA A 572 -44.95 -16.58 -15.91
CA ALA A 572 -45.37 -17.38 -17.06
C ALA A 572 -46.61 -16.76 -17.74
N ALA A 573 -46.61 -16.65 -19.08
CA ALA A 573 -47.74 -16.11 -19.83
C ALA A 573 -48.73 -17.24 -20.15
N GLY A 574 -49.71 -17.42 -19.26
CA GLY A 574 -50.81 -18.36 -19.44
C GLY A 574 -51.51 -18.64 -18.12
N ASP A 575 -52.84 -18.62 -18.11
CA ASP A 575 -53.68 -18.75 -16.93
C ASP A 575 -53.28 -19.93 -16.01
N ALA A 576 -53.33 -19.63 -14.70
CA ALA A 576 -53.28 -20.53 -13.55
C ALA A 576 -51.92 -21.13 -13.13
N GLY A 577 -51.29 -20.47 -12.15
CA GLY A 577 -50.82 -21.13 -10.93
C GLY A 577 -49.39 -21.68 -10.91
N LEU A 578 -48.41 -20.81 -10.65
CA LEU A 578 -47.12 -21.18 -10.07
C LEU A 578 -46.72 -20.10 -9.05
N ASN A 579 -46.76 -20.43 -7.76
CA ASN A 579 -46.26 -19.57 -6.68
C ASN A 579 -44.73 -19.72 -6.60
N ALA A 580 -44.00 -18.65 -6.91
CA ALA A 580 -42.59 -18.51 -6.55
C ALA A 580 -42.41 -17.20 -5.76
N TYR A 581 -42.45 -17.28 -4.43
CA TYR A 581 -41.97 -16.22 -3.54
C TYR A 581 -40.54 -16.59 -3.14
N GLY A 582 -39.56 -15.83 -3.62
CA GLY A 582 -38.17 -15.91 -3.19
C GLY A 582 -37.50 -14.55 -3.33
N VAL A 583 -37.24 -13.89 -2.20
CA VAL A 583 -36.40 -12.69 -2.12
C VAL A 583 -34.95 -13.17 -1.97
N CYS A 584 -34.07 -12.82 -2.92
CA CYS A 584 -32.65 -13.13 -2.83
C CYS A 584 -31.87 -11.93 -2.28
N ASP A 585 -30.96 -12.19 -1.35
CA ASP A 585 -30.03 -11.22 -0.76
C ASP A 585 -28.75 -11.16 -1.62
N PHE A 586 -28.28 -9.96 -1.97
CA PHE A 586 -27.19 -9.73 -2.94
C PHE A 586 -25.82 -9.72 -2.26
N ARG A 587 -24.87 -10.55 -2.72
CA ARG A 587 -23.42 -10.44 -2.38
C ARG A 587 -22.59 -10.26 -3.65
N CYS A 588 -21.78 -9.20 -3.68
CA CYS A 588 -20.82 -8.92 -4.76
C CYS A 588 -19.60 -9.85 -4.68
N TYR A 589 -19.28 -10.55 -5.76
CA TYR A 589 -18.03 -11.28 -5.95
C TYR A 589 -17.28 -10.65 -7.15
N ASN A 590 -16.01 -10.29 -6.97
CA ASN A 590 -15.15 -9.79 -8.06
C ASN A 590 -14.50 -10.97 -8.79
N ARG A 591 -14.65 -11.05 -10.13
CA ARG A 591 -13.89 -11.95 -11.00
C ARG A 591 -12.55 -11.31 -11.38
N LEU A 592 -11.46 -12.06 -11.27
CA LEU A 592 -10.21 -11.83 -11.98
C LEU A 592 -10.20 -12.71 -13.24
N ASP A 593 -9.58 -12.19 -14.31
CA ASP A 593 -9.46 -12.81 -15.63
C ASP A 593 -8.74 -14.18 -15.56
N GLU A 594 -9.40 -15.23 -16.06
CA GLU A 594 -8.99 -16.64 -16.01
C GLU A 594 -8.18 -17.09 -17.25
N SER A 595 -7.78 -16.19 -18.15
CA SER A 595 -7.28 -16.62 -19.47
C SER A 595 -5.78 -16.95 -19.59
N THR A 596 -4.99 -17.00 -18.52
CA THR A 596 -3.53 -17.28 -18.60
C THR A 596 -3.00 -18.40 -17.71
N LEU A 597 -3.87 -19.22 -17.09
CA LEU A 597 -3.45 -20.42 -16.39
C LEU A 597 -4.17 -21.65 -16.96
N PRO A 598 -3.49 -22.82 -17.03
CA PRO A 598 -4.13 -24.04 -17.51
C PRO A 598 -5.37 -24.34 -16.65
N PRO A 599 -6.46 -24.85 -17.25
CA PRO A 599 -7.65 -25.18 -16.50
C PRO A 599 -7.36 -26.36 -15.57
N GLU A 600 -7.94 -26.30 -14.37
CA GLU A 600 -8.05 -27.33 -13.32
C GLU A 600 -7.05 -27.26 -12.13
N GLU A 601 -7.65 -26.99 -10.96
CA GLU A 601 -7.18 -27.20 -9.57
C GLU A 601 -5.95 -26.41 -9.05
N LEU A 602 -6.24 -25.34 -8.28
CA LEU A 602 -5.48 -24.71 -7.15
C LEU A 602 -5.99 -23.23 -7.06
N CYS A 603 -6.47 -22.60 -5.98
CA CYS A 603 -6.53 -22.85 -4.54
C CYS A 603 -7.69 -22.06 -3.92
N THR A 604 -8.88 -22.65 -3.78
CA THR A 604 -9.52 -22.61 -2.46
C THR A 604 -9.15 -23.92 -1.82
N LEU A 605 -8.31 -23.91 -0.77
CA LEU A 605 -8.14 -25.13 0.00
C LEU A 605 -9.53 -25.51 0.52
N PRO A 606 -9.97 -26.77 0.34
CA PRO A 606 -11.25 -27.18 0.87
C PRO A 606 -11.26 -26.90 2.37
N ALA A 607 -12.40 -26.41 2.88
CA ALA A 607 -12.55 -26.14 4.30
C ALA A 607 -12.02 -27.32 5.12
N ALA A 608 -11.30 -27.04 6.21
CA ALA A 608 -10.78 -28.08 7.08
C ALA A 608 -11.96 -28.88 7.64
N LYS A 609 -12.06 -30.16 7.27
CA LYS A 609 -13.19 -31.02 7.64
C LYS A 609 -12.79 -32.22 8.49
N GLN A 610 -11.51 -32.58 8.50
CA GLN A 610 -10.97 -33.71 9.24
C GLN A 610 -9.79 -33.29 10.10
N PHE A 611 -9.51 -34.02 11.17
CA PHE A 611 -8.36 -33.79 12.02
C PHE A 611 -7.09 -34.41 11.42
N VAL A 612 -5.94 -33.76 11.63
CA VAL A 612 -4.64 -34.31 11.23
C VAL A 612 -4.22 -35.38 12.24
N GLN A 613 -3.68 -36.49 11.75
CA GLN A 613 -3.22 -37.61 12.55
C GLN A 613 -1.73 -37.89 12.31
N THR A 614 -1.13 -38.77 13.10
CA THR A 614 0.23 -39.26 12.88
C THR A 614 0.21 -40.71 12.39
N ASP A 615 1.18 -41.08 11.56
CA ASP A 615 1.47 -42.46 11.15
C ASP A 615 2.98 -42.67 11.09
N GLY A 616 3.50 -43.28 12.15
CA GLY A 616 4.95 -43.32 12.37
C GLY A 616 5.54 -41.92 12.30
N THR A 617 6.48 -41.71 11.40
CA THR A 617 7.21 -40.44 11.24
C THR A 617 6.53 -39.41 10.34
N ARG A 618 5.28 -39.63 9.92
CA ARG A 618 4.55 -38.75 8.98
C ARG A 618 3.24 -38.27 9.56
N PHE A 619 2.74 -37.15 9.07
CA PHE A 619 1.34 -36.77 9.28
C PHE A 619 0.43 -37.48 8.27
N LYS A 620 -0.84 -37.62 8.65
CA LYS A 620 -1.93 -38.06 7.79
C LYS A 620 -3.06 -37.05 7.80
N LEU A 621 -3.60 -36.78 6.63
CA LEU A 621 -4.84 -36.05 6.45
C LEU A 621 -5.74 -36.86 5.52
N ASP A 622 -6.99 -37.08 5.94
CA ASP A 622 -7.96 -37.93 5.23
C ASP A 622 -7.44 -39.35 4.95
N GLY A 623 -6.68 -39.90 5.90
CA GLY A 623 -6.04 -41.22 5.80
C GLY A 623 -4.81 -41.28 4.89
N LYS A 624 -4.45 -40.19 4.22
CA LYS A 624 -3.32 -40.10 3.27
C LYS A 624 -2.11 -39.43 3.92
N PRO A 625 -0.87 -39.87 3.61
CA PRO A 625 0.34 -39.17 4.02
C PRO A 625 0.27 -37.71 3.59
N TRP A 626 0.60 -36.82 4.53
CA TRP A 626 0.47 -35.40 4.34
C TRP A 626 1.72 -34.69 4.85
N TYR A 627 2.22 -33.79 4.03
CA TYR A 627 3.32 -32.89 4.33
C TYR A 627 2.78 -31.46 4.27
N PHE A 628 3.38 -30.56 5.03
CA PHE A 628 3.01 -29.15 4.92
C PHE A 628 4.23 -28.24 4.91
N SER A 629 4.04 -27.08 4.30
CA SER A 629 4.93 -25.95 4.48
C SER A 629 4.07 -24.70 4.68
N GLY A 630 4.56 -23.81 5.53
CA GLY A 630 3.83 -22.62 5.91
C GLY A 630 4.71 -21.63 6.65
N THR A 631 4.08 -20.83 7.51
CA THR A 631 4.75 -19.73 8.19
C THR A 631 4.20 -19.52 9.59
N ASN A 632 5.03 -19.01 10.49
CA ASN A 632 4.56 -18.51 11.76
C ASN A 632 4.03 -17.07 11.60
N GLN A 633 2.95 -16.76 12.30
CA GLN A 633 2.19 -15.50 12.30
C GLN A 633 1.83 -15.20 13.75
N TYR A 634 2.85 -14.99 14.58
CA TYR A 634 2.72 -15.00 16.03
C TYR A 634 1.71 -13.96 16.56
N SER A 635 1.49 -12.87 15.83
CA SER A 635 0.75 -11.70 16.27
C SER A 635 -0.76 -11.68 15.96
N LEU A 636 -1.33 -12.66 15.24
CA LEU A 636 -2.68 -12.53 14.66
C LEU A 636 -3.84 -12.39 15.68
N VAL A 637 -3.67 -12.87 16.91
CA VAL A 637 -4.67 -12.67 17.98
C VAL A 637 -4.48 -11.35 18.72
N ASN A 638 -3.36 -10.65 18.50
CA ASN A 638 -3.07 -9.36 19.13
C ASN A 638 -3.84 -8.23 18.41
N MET A 639 -4.82 -7.67 19.10
CA MET A 639 -5.69 -6.63 18.57
C MET A 639 -5.01 -5.26 18.44
N HIS A 640 -3.90 -5.02 19.15
CA HIS A 640 -3.15 -3.78 19.02
C HIS A 640 -2.42 -3.69 17.68
N TRP A 641 -1.95 -4.83 17.18
CA TRP A 641 -1.16 -4.90 15.95
C TRP A 641 -1.99 -5.19 14.70
N TRP A 642 -3.17 -5.78 14.87
CA TRP A 642 -4.03 -6.19 13.76
C TRP A 642 -5.47 -5.80 14.02
N ASN A 643 -6.10 -5.13 13.06
CA ASN A 643 -7.55 -5.09 13.00
C ASN A 643 -8.14 -6.37 12.36
N ASP A 644 -9.44 -6.59 12.52
CA ASP A 644 -10.14 -7.82 12.07
C ASP A 644 -9.95 -8.04 10.56
N THR A 645 -10.07 -6.97 9.78
CA THR A 645 -9.92 -6.99 8.33
C THR A 645 -8.50 -7.40 7.92
N GLN A 646 -7.47 -6.91 8.61
CA GLN A 646 -6.08 -7.28 8.33
C GLN A 646 -5.81 -8.76 8.64
N VAL A 647 -6.44 -9.34 9.67
CA VAL A 647 -6.35 -10.79 9.94
C VAL A 647 -7.04 -11.59 8.83
N VAL A 648 -8.26 -11.20 8.44
CA VAL A 648 -8.99 -11.86 7.36
C VAL A 648 -8.21 -11.80 6.05
N PHE A 649 -7.63 -10.64 5.74
CA PHE A 649 -6.82 -10.40 4.56
C PHE A 649 -5.52 -11.21 4.60
N ASN A 650 -4.77 -11.17 5.72
CA ASN A 650 -3.56 -11.97 5.91
C ASN A 650 -3.83 -13.46 5.60
N LEU A 651 -4.89 -14.03 6.18
CA LEU A 651 -5.28 -15.42 5.92
C LEU A 651 -5.65 -15.67 4.45
N ALA A 652 -6.36 -14.73 3.80
CA ALA A 652 -6.74 -14.85 2.39
C ALA A 652 -5.52 -14.89 1.47
N GLU A 653 -4.58 -13.98 1.70
CA GLU A 653 -3.37 -13.84 0.91
C GLU A 653 -2.47 -15.07 1.00
N HIS A 654 -2.33 -15.62 2.21
CA HIS A 654 -1.56 -16.84 2.43
C HIS A 654 -2.23 -18.07 1.82
N ALA A 655 -3.56 -18.21 1.98
CA ALA A 655 -4.30 -19.32 1.39
C ALA A 655 -4.17 -19.34 -0.14
N ARG A 656 -4.26 -18.16 -0.78
CA ARG A 656 -4.08 -18.02 -2.23
C ARG A 656 -2.69 -18.45 -2.69
N ARG A 657 -1.67 -18.23 -1.86
CA ARG A 657 -0.26 -18.58 -2.12
C ARG A 657 0.08 -20.01 -1.68
N GLY A 658 -0.93 -20.80 -1.31
CA GLY A 658 -0.79 -22.21 -1.01
C GLY A 658 -0.25 -22.52 0.39
N VAL A 659 -0.31 -21.58 1.33
CA VAL A 659 0.03 -21.88 2.74
C VAL A 659 -1.01 -22.83 3.32
N GLN A 660 -0.55 -23.96 3.85
CA GLN A 660 -1.43 -25.00 4.40
C GLN A 660 -1.56 -24.92 5.92
N VAL A 661 -0.50 -24.46 6.58
CA VAL A 661 -0.40 -24.40 8.04
C VAL A 661 0.18 -23.06 8.47
N MET A 662 -0.40 -22.46 9.49
CA MET A 662 0.16 -21.32 10.19
C MET A 662 0.35 -21.63 11.67
N ARG A 663 1.41 -21.09 12.26
CA ARG A 663 1.62 -21.13 13.71
C ARG A 663 1.36 -19.76 14.32
N VAL A 664 0.68 -19.71 15.46
CA VAL A 664 0.26 -18.45 16.10
C VAL A 664 0.52 -18.53 17.60
N PHE A 665 1.01 -17.43 18.20
CA PHE A 665 1.02 -17.30 19.65
C PHE A 665 -0.40 -17.09 20.10
N PHE A 666 -0.97 -18.12 20.70
CA PHE A 666 -2.34 -18.13 21.16
C PHE A 666 -2.35 -17.86 22.67
N PHE A 667 -1.79 -16.72 23.05
CA PHE A 667 -1.78 -16.14 24.40
C PHE A 667 -1.52 -14.63 24.28
N PHE A 668 -2.04 -13.85 25.22
CA PHE A 668 -1.66 -12.45 25.43
C PHE A 668 -2.10 -12.05 26.85
N ASN A 669 -1.20 -12.14 27.82
CA ASN A 669 -1.54 -12.10 29.25
C ASN A 669 -1.04 -10.82 29.94
N GLY A 670 -1.86 -10.27 30.85
CA GLY A 670 -1.57 -9.04 31.59
C GLY A 670 -1.22 -7.87 30.67
N ASN A 671 -0.54 -6.84 31.18
CA ASN A 671 -0.07 -5.72 30.34
C ASN A 671 1.26 -6.04 29.62
N GLY A 672 1.74 -7.29 29.61
CA GLY A 672 3.09 -7.61 29.09
C GLY A 672 4.22 -7.00 29.95
N THR A 673 5.47 -7.16 29.51
CA THR A 673 6.65 -6.52 30.11
C THR A 673 7.47 -5.81 29.02
N GLY A 674 8.35 -4.88 29.41
CA GLY A 674 9.23 -4.19 28.46
C GLY A 674 8.49 -3.22 27.52
N TYR A 675 8.87 -3.20 26.24
CA TYR A 675 8.34 -2.30 25.20
C TYR A 675 6.82 -2.43 25.00
N GLU A 676 6.25 -3.61 25.30
CA GLU A 676 4.83 -3.89 25.13
C GLU A 676 3.96 -3.44 26.32
N ALA A 677 4.58 -3.03 27.44
CA ALA A 677 3.87 -2.64 28.67
C ALA A 677 2.91 -1.46 28.48
N SER A 678 3.23 -0.56 27.55
CA SER A 678 2.44 0.63 27.21
C SER A 678 1.46 0.42 26.05
N LYS A 679 1.49 -0.74 25.40
CA LYS A 679 0.78 -1.05 24.15
C LYS A 679 -0.32 -2.11 24.30
N ASN A 680 -0.48 -2.66 25.49
CA ASN A 680 -1.36 -3.78 25.77
C ASN A 680 -2.68 -3.31 26.40
N ASP A 681 -3.57 -2.74 25.59
CA ASP A 681 -4.88 -2.24 26.02
C ASP A 681 -5.99 -3.31 25.98
N GLN A 682 -5.76 -4.46 25.33
CA GLN A 682 -6.73 -5.55 25.18
C GLN A 682 -6.08 -6.95 25.37
N PRO A 683 -5.56 -7.28 26.57
CA PRO A 683 -5.01 -8.61 26.81
C PRO A 683 -6.10 -9.69 26.72
N MET A 684 -5.76 -10.85 26.17
CA MET A 684 -6.65 -12.00 26.12
C MET A 684 -6.94 -12.54 27.53
N GLN A 685 -5.94 -12.54 28.40
CA GLN A 685 -6.08 -12.87 29.82
C GLN A 685 -5.51 -11.74 30.70
N PRO A 686 -6.32 -10.73 31.10
CA PRO A 686 -5.84 -9.63 31.95
C PRO A 686 -5.34 -10.07 33.33
N SER A 687 -5.96 -11.09 33.92
CA SER A 687 -5.54 -11.69 35.19
C SER A 687 -5.82 -13.19 35.15
N VAL A 688 -5.08 -14.00 35.93
CA VAL A 688 -5.19 -15.45 35.90
C VAL A 688 -6.65 -15.94 36.00
N GLY A 689 -7.12 -16.58 34.94
CA GLY A 689 -8.46 -17.16 34.85
C GLY A 689 -9.61 -16.16 34.62
N VAL A 690 -9.31 -14.91 34.25
CA VAL A 690 -10.26 -13.90 33.76
C VAL A 690 -9.91 -13.57 32.32
N PHE A 691 -10.88 -13.62 31.42
CA PHE A 691 -10.67 -13.47 29.97
C PHE A 691 -11.36 -12.23 29.43
N ASN A 692 -10.73 -11.58 28.46
CA ASN A 692 -11.32 -10.46 27.74
C ASN A 692 -12.13 -10.97 26.54
N GLU A 693 -13.45 -10.85 26.59
CA GLU A 693 -14.31 -11.39 25.55
C GLU A 693 -14.05 -10.79 24.16
N VAL A 694 -13.63 -9.52 24.07
CA VAL A 694 -13.32 -8.87 22.78
C VAL A 694 -12.09 -9.53 22.13
N ALA A 695 -11.03 -9.75 22.91
CA ALA A 695 -9.84 -10.48 22.45
C ALA A 695 -10.17 -11.95 22.13
N MET A 696 -11.08 -12.57 22.89
CA MET A 696 -11.52 -13.92 22.59
C MET A 696 -12.40 -14.00 21.32
N GLN A 697 -13.18 -12.96 20.99
CA GLN A 697 -13.88 -12.85 19.70
C GLN A 697 -12.92 -12.69 18.53
N ARG A 698 -11.77 -12.03 18.72
CA ARG A 698 -10.70 -12.05 17.71
C ARG A 698 -10.17 -13.47 17.49
N ALA A 699 -10.01 -14.26 18.54
CA ALA A 699 -9.64 -15.66 18.40
C ALA A 699 -10.72 -16.45 17.63
N ASP A 700 -12.01 -16.19 17.86
CA ASP A 700 -13.12 -16.80 17.10
C ASP A 700 -12.99 -16.48 15.61
N LEU A 701 -12.71 -15.21 15.27
CA LEU A 701 -12.51 -14.73 13.91
C LEU A 701 -11.34 -15.44 13.22
N LEU A 702 -10.19 -15.54 13.91
CA LEU A 702 -9.01 -16.21 13.39
C LEU A 702 -9.31 -17.67 12.99
N LEU A 703 -9.91 -18.46 13.90
CA LEU A 703 -10.26 -19.85 13.61
C LEU A 703 -11.31 -19.95 12.49
N ALA A 704 -12.38 -19.16 12.55
CA ALA A 704 -13.46 -19.21 11.56
C ALA A 704 -12.95 -18.84 10.16
N GLU A 705 -12.09 -17.82 10.04
CA GLU A 705 -11.56 -17.37 8.76
C GLU A 705 -10.45 -18.27 8.22
N ALA A 706 -9.61 -18.86 9.08
CA ALA A 706 -8.63 -19.85 8.68
C ALA A 706 -9.32 -21.12 8.15
N GLY A 707 -10.36 -21.59 8.85
CA GLY A 707 -11.15 -22.75 8.47
C GLY A 707 -11.85 -22.59 7.11
N LYS A 708 -12.45 -21.42 6.87
CA LYS A 708 -13.05 -21.07 5.55
C LYS A 708 -12.05 -21.12 4.40
N LYS A 709 -10.78 -20.83 4.69
CA LYS A 709 -9.69 -20.74 3.72
C LYS A 709 -8.82 -22.01 3.66
N GLY A 710 -9.18 -23.02 4.45
CA GLY A 710 -8.46 -24.30 4.55
C GLY A 710 -7.04 -24.19 5.11
N ILE A 711 -6.71 -23.09 5.81
CA ILE A 711 -5.46 -22.97 6.57
C ILE A 711 -5.66 -23.67 7.91
N ARG A 712 -4.73 -24.53 8.31
CA ARG A 712 -4.72 -25.14 9.64
C ARG A 712 -3.81 -24.37 10.60
N LEU A 713 -4.14 -24.38 11.88
CA LEU A 713 -3.44 -23.59 12.90
C LEU A 713 -2.71 -24.46 13.91
N ILE A 714 -1.43 -24.17 14.17
CA ILE A 714 -0.70 -24.63 15.35
C ILE A 714 -0.72 -23.50 16.38
N LEU A 715 -1.25 -23.77 17.57
CA LEU A 715 -1.54 -22.76 18.58
C LEU A 715 -0.63 -22.95 19.79
N ALA A 716 0.36 -22.08 19.94
CA ALA A 716 1.24 -22.06 21.12
C ALA A 716 0.50 -21.43 22.30
N LEU A 717 0.44 -22.13 23.44
CA LEU A 717 -0.44 -21.78 24.56
C LEU A 717 0.24 -20.92 25.65
N SER A 718 1.56 -20.76 25.58
CA SER A 718 2.36 -19.93 26.50
C SER A 718 3.71 -19.56 25.86
N ASN A 719 4.50 -18.71 26.52
CA ASN A 719 5.85 -18.32 26.10
C ASN A 719 6.85 -18.46 27.23
N TRP A 720 8.06 -18.95 26.97
CA TRP A 720 9.16 -18.86 27.93
C TRP A 720 9.64 -17.44 28.16
N TRP A 721 9.68 -16.65 27.08
CA TRP A 721 10.09 -15.27 27.11
C TRP A 721 8.99 -14.36 27.68
N ASP A 722 9.34 -13.15 28.12
CA ASP A 722 8.42 -12.30 28.88
C ASP A 722 7.44 -11.51 27.99
N GLU A 723 7.66 -11.52 26.68
CA GLU A 723 6.78 -10.92 25.68
C GLU A 723 5.38 -11.51 25.82
N GLN A 724 4.37 -10.65 25.71
CA GLN A 724 2.96 -11.05 25.74
C GLN A 724 2.52 -11.77 27.04
N GLY A 725 3.26 -11.59 28.13
CA GLY A 725 2.91 -12.14 29.45
C GLY A 725 3.17 -13.64 29.57
N GLY A 726 4.36 -14.09 29.15
CA GLY A 726 4.84 -15.46 29.27
C GLY A 726 4.93 -16.00 30.70
N VAL A 727 5.72 -17.06 30.92
CA VAL A 727 5.67 -17.85 32.17
C VAL A 727 5.92 -17.07 33.45
N GLN A 728 6.73 -16.00 33.41
CA GLN A 728 6.97 -15.15 34.57
C GLN A 728 5.67 -14.51 35.07
N TRP A 729 4.77 -14.09 34.17
CA TRP A 729 3.49 -13.48 34.53
C TRP A 729 2.62 -14.42 35.36
N TYR A 730 2.56 -15.71 35.01
CA TYR A 730 1.83 -16.70 35.78
C TYR A 730 2.40 -16.90 37.19
N VAL A 731 3.74 -16.94 37.31
CA VAL A 731 4.41 -17.03 38.61
C VAL A 731 4.11 -15.80 39.46
N ASP A 732 4.14 -14.62 38.86
CA ASP A 732 3.88 -13.34 39.53
C ASP A 732 2.44 -13.24 40.04
N GLN A 733 1.47 -13.55 39.18
CA GLN A 733 0.05 -13.45 39.52
C GLN A 733 -0.39 -14.44 40.59
N VAL A 734 0.20 -15.65 40.61
CA VAL A 734 -0.21 -16.71 41.54
C VAL A 734 0.54 -16.64 42.87
N LEU A 735 1.84 -16.30 42.85
CA LEU A 735 2.69 -16.38 44.05
C LEU A 735 3.03 -15.00 44.66
N GLY A 736 2.84 -13.89 43.95
CA GLY A 736 3.04 -12.53 44.47
C GLY A 736 4.44 -12.29 45.06
N ASP A 737 4.52 -11.59 46.18
CA ASP A 737 5.79 -11.28 46.88
C ASP A 737 6.35 -12.46 47.71
N ALA A 738 5.67 -13.61 47.75
CA ALA A 738 6.07 -14.76 48.57
C ALA A 738 7.27 -15.56 48.01
N LYS A 739 8.03 -15.00 47.07
CA LYS A 739 9.03 -15.71 46.26
C LYS A 739 10.40 -15.81 46.94
N PRO A 740 10.98 -17.01 47.08
CA PRO A 740 12.42 -17.18 47.18
C PRO A 740 13.06 -16.94 45.79
N LYS A 741 14.25 -16.31 45.74
CA LYS A 741 14.98 -15.93 44.50
C LYS A 741 15.26 -17.11 43.53
N LEU A 742 14.27 -17.54 42.75
CA LEU A 742 14.36 -18.46 41.60
C LEU A 742 13.12 -18.26 40.70
N ASP A 743 13.03 -17.12 40.02
CA ASP A 743 11.73 -16.53 39.68
C ASP A 743 10.92 -17.02 38.45
N LYS A 744 11.42 -17.83 37.49
CA LYS A 744 10.62 -18.28 36.31
C LYS A 744 10.24 -19.76 36.30
N GLU A 745 11.15 -20.61 36.73
CA GLU A 745 11.03 -22.07 36.64
C GLU A 745 9.96 -22.64 37.59
N LEU A 746 9.44 -21.82 38.51
CA LEU A 746 8.26 -22.16 39.31
C LEU A 746 7.03 -22.43 38.44
N PHE A 747 6.97 -21.90 37.22
CA PHE A 747 5.92 -22.27 36.26
C PHE A 747 5.86 -23.79 36.00
N PHE A 748 7.01 -24.45 35.96
CA PHE A 748 7.11 -25.89 35.69
C PHE A 748 6.92 -26.76 36.92
N THR A 749 7.18 -26.21 38.12
CA THR A 749 7.34 -27.00 39.34
C THR A 749 6.26 -26.72 40.39
N ASP A 750 5.79 -25.49 40.48
CA ASP A 750 4.79 -25.10 41.47
C ASP A 750 3.39 -25.63 41.09
N PRO A 751 2.71 -26.36 41.99
CA PRO A 751 1.38 -26.90 41.71
C PRO A 751 0.30 -25.84 41.46
N ALA A 752 0.35 -24.69 42.14
CA ALA A 752 -0.64 -23.63 41.99
C ALA A 752 -0.48 -22.92 40.64
N VAL A 753 0.76 -22.62 40.24
CA VAL A 753 1.06 -22.01 38.94
C VAL A 753 0.66 -22.95 37.79
N ARG A 754 0.99 -24.24 37.88
CA ARG A 754 0.54 -25.25 36.91
C ARG A 754 -0.99 -25.36 36.83
N THR A 755 -1.67 -25.24 37.96
CA THR A 755 -3.15 -25.25 38.01
C THR A 755 -3.73 -24.02 37.30
N ALA A 756 -3.12 -22.85 37.45
CA ALA A 756 -3.52 -21.64 36.73
C ALA A 756 -3.38 -21.82 35.21
N PHE A 757 -2.28 -22.39 34.73
CA PHE A 757 -2.09 -22.70 33.32
C PHE A 757 -3.12 -23.72 32.81
N LYS A 758 -3.39 -24.78 33.58
CA LYS A 758 -4.45 -25.77 33.23
C LYS A 758 -5.84 -25.14 33.11
N LYS A 759 -6.15 -24.12 33.91
CA LYS A 759 -7.41 -23.35 33.80
C LYS A 759 -7.46 -22.55 32.50
N TYR A 760 -6.34 -21.96 32.10
CA TYR A 760 -6.21 -21.30 30.80
C TYR A 760 -6.50 -22.27 29.65
N VAL A 761 -5.77 -23.39 29.61
CA VAL A 761 -5.95 -24.45 28.61
C VAL A 761 -7.40 -24.95 28.56
N TYR A 762 -7.99 -25.24 29.72
CA TYR A 762 -9.39 -25.68 29.78
C TYR A 762 -10.34 -24.69 29.12
N THR A 763 -10.15 -23.40 29.37
CA THR A 763 -11.01 -22.34 28.84
C THR A 763 -10.86 -22.21 27.32
N ILE A 764 -9.62 -22.25 26.81
CA ILE A 764 -9.36 -22.20 25.36
C ILE A 764 -10.03 -23.38 24.66
N LEU A 765 -9.79 -24.61 25.12
CA LEU A 765 -10.33 -25.82 24.49
C LEU A 765 -11.87 -25.88 24.52
N HIS A 766 -12.50 -25.31 25.55
CA HIS A 766 -13.96 -25.28 25.71
C HIS A 766 -14.61 -23.98 25.24
N ARG A 767 -13.86 -23.08 24.60
CA ARG A 767 -14.46 -21.89 24.00
C ARG A 767 -15.31 -22.31 22.80
N ASN A 768 -16.54 -21.80 22.77
CA ASN A 768 -17.45 -21.96 21.65
C ASN A 768 -17.27 -20.81 20.66
N ASN A 769 -16.81 -21.11 19.45
CA ASN A 769 -16.67 -20.14 18.38
C ASN A 769 -18.05 -19.67 17.92
N THR A 770 -18.37 -18.41 18.21
CA THR A 770 -19.69 -17.84 17.92
C THR A 770 -19.90 -17.47 16.46
N LEU A 771 -18.83 -17.42 15.66
CA LEU A 771 -18.88 -17.06 14.23
C LEU A 771 -19.12 -18.28 13.32
N VAL A 772 -19.04 -19.50 13.86
CA VAL A 772 -19.42 -20.72 13.16
C VAL A 772 -20.92 -20.96 13.38
N PRO A 773 -21.75 -21.09 12.32
CA PRO A 773 -23.18 -21.34 12.48
C PRO A 773 -23.46 -22.57 13.35
N GLY A 774 -24.21 -22.39 14.44
CA GLY A 774 -24.50 -23.44 15.42
C GLY A 774 -23.50 -23.56 16.58
N GLY A 775 -22.40 -22.80 16.55
CA GLY A 775 -21.31 -22.88 17.52
C GLY A 775 -20.40 -24.07 17.27
N LEU A 776 -19.09 -23.90 17.47
CA LEU A 776 -18.10 -24.97 17.42
C LEU A 776 -17.07 -24.80 18.52
N LEU A 777 -16.88 -25.81 19.37
CA LEU A 777 -15.82 -25.75 20.39
C LEU A 777 -14.45 -25.84 19.71
N TYR A 778 -13.46 -25.11 20.22
CA TYR A 778 -12.11 -25.13 19.63
C TYR A 778 -11.49 -26.53 19.61
N LYS A 779 -11.72 -27.35 20.64
CA LYS A 779 -11.28 -28.76 20.67
C LYS A 779 -11.96 -29.68 19.63
N ASP A 780 -13.06 -29.21 19.05
CA ASP A 780 -13.83 -29.90 18.02
C ASP A 780 -13.65 -29.24 16.64
N ASP A 781 -12.84 -28.19 16.53
CA ASP A 781 -12.62 -27.45 15.29
C ASP A 781 -11.41 -28.02 14.51
N PRO A 782 -11.61 -28.75 13.39
CA PRO A 782 -10.52 -29.32 12.61
C PRO A 782 -9.62 -28.27 11.96
N THR A 783 -9.93 -26.98 12.04
CA THR A 783 -9.01 -25.90 11.67
C THR A 783 -7.75 -25.93 12.53
N VAL A 784 -7.86 -26.35 13.80
CA VAL A 784 -6.67 -26.53 14.64
C VAL A 784 -5.95 -27.82 14.18
N LEU A 785 -4.64 -27.71 13.97
CA LEU A 785 -3.75 -28.86 13.70
C LEU A 785 -3.24 -29.43 15.01
N ALA A 786 -2.67 -28.55 15.85
CA ALA A 786 -2.03 -28.95 17.09
C ALA A 786 -2.12 -27.87 18.17
N TRP A 787 -2.12 -28.34 19.42
CA TRP A 787 -1.84 -27.55 20.60
C TRP A 787 -0.37 -27.64 20.93
N GLU A 788 0.32 -26.50 20.98
CA GLU A 788 1.68 -26.43 21.47
C GLU A 788 1.70 -25.95 22.91
N LEU A 789 2.38 -26.72 23.76
CA LEU A 789 2.41 -26.43 25.19
C LEU A 789 3.00 -25.06 25.48
N GLN A 790 4.08 -24.68 24.79
CA GLN A 790 4.79 -23.43 25.03
C GLN A 790 5.77 -23.09 23.91
N ASN A 791 5.93 -21.80 23.61
CA ASN A 791 7.03 -21.32 22.78
C ASN A 791 8.37 -21.34 23.55
N GLU A 792 9.35 -22.07 23.04
CA GLU A 792 10.75 -22.18 23.50
C GLU A 792 10.96 -22.50 24.99
N PRO A 793 10.31 -23.55 25.53
CA PRO A 793 10.49 -23.92 26.93
C PRO A 793 11.94 -24.31 27.24
N GLN A 794 12.51 -23.69 28.27
CA GLN A 794 13.86 -23.99 28.76
C GLN A 794 13.99 -23.69 30.26
N LEU A 795 15.11 -24.10 30.86
CA LEU A 795 15.51 -23.72 32.22
C LEU A 795 16.75 -22.84 32.16
N ARG A 796 16.91 -21.92 33.12
CA ARG A 796 18.19 -21.20 33.24
C ARG A 796 19.32 -22.16 33.58
N GLU A 797 20.50 -21.85 33.07
CA GLU A 797 21.68 -22.68 33.29
C GLU A 797 21.90 -22.94 34.79
N GLY A 798 22.11 -24.21 35.13
CA GLY A 798 22.38 -24.63 36.49
C GLY A 798 21.15 -24.71 37.40
N TYR A 799 19.93 -24.46 36.91
CA TYR A 799 18.72 -24.62 37.72
C TYR A 799 18.58 -26.02 38.32
N GLU A 800 18.69 -27.07 37.51
CA GLU A 800 18.60 -28.46 38.01
C GLU A 800 19.71 -28.77 39.01
N LEU A 801 20.94 -28.31 38.75
CA LEU A 801 22.09 -28.49 39.64
C LEU A 801 21.87 -27.82 41.00
N ARG A 802 21.28 -26.61 41.03
CA ARG A 802 20.94 -25.91 42.28
C ARG A 802 19.93 -26.67 43.13
N LEU A 803 19.10 -27.51 42.51
CA LEU A 803 18.13 -28.36 43.18
C LEU A 803 18.66 -29.79 43.43
N GLY A 804 19.96 -30.04 43.22
CA GLY A 804 20.58 -31.35 43.41
C GLY A 804 20.17 -32.39 42.37
N ALA A 805 19.62 -31.97 41.23
CA ALA A 805 19.26 -32.85 40.11
C ALA A 805 20.33 -32.82 39.01
N PRO A 806 20.56 -33.93 38.29
CA PRO A 806 21.43 -33.93 37.12
C PRO A 806 20.84 -33.04 36.00
N ARG A 807 21.70 -32.53 35.11
CA ARG A 807 21.31 -31.81 33.88
C ARG A 807 20.68 -32.80 32.89
N ALA A 808 19.44 -33.18 33.16
CA ALA A 808 18.72 -34.24 32.46
C ALA A 808 17.33 -33.80 31.99
N GLY A 809 16.98 -32.52 32.17
CA GLY A 809 15.69 -31.97 31.77
C GLY A 809 14.50 -32.57 32.51
N LYS A 810 14.72 -33.06 33.74
CA LYS A 810 13.74 -33.83 34.51
C LYS A 810 12.49 -33.02 34.83
N PHE A 811 12.66 -31.75 35.21
CA PHE A 811 11.53 -30.90 35.58
C PHE A 811 10.68 -30.55 34.37
N MET A 812 11.33 -30.25 33.24
CA MET A 812 10.64 -29.97 31.99
C MET A 812 9.90 -31.21 31.50
N ASN A 813 10.55 -32.38 31.48
CA ASN A 813 9.92 -33.63 31.07
C ASN A 813 8.70 -33.97 31.92
N ALA A 814 8.78 -33.80 33.25
CA ALA A 814 7.64 -34.04 34.14
C ALA A 814 6.47 -33.08 33.87
N TRP A 815 6.76 -31.80 33.61
CA TRP A 815 5.75 -30.81 33.27
C TRP A 815 5.12 -31.10 31.90
N VAL A 816 5.92 -31.43 30.88
CA VAL A 816 5.43 -31.82 29.54
C VAL A 816 4.54 -33.05 29.66
N ALA A 817 4.93 -34.06 30.42
CA ALA A 817 4.14 -35.27 30.64
C ALA A 817 2.77 -34.95 31.25
N GLU A 818 2.74 -34.07 32.25
CA GLU A 818 1.51 -33.64 32.91
C GLU A 818 0.60 -32.81 32.00
N MET A 819 1.14 -31.79 31.32
CA MET A 819 0.34 -30.87 30.51
C MET A 819 -0.16 -31.52 29.22
N SER A 820 0.68 -32.31 28.55
CA SER A 820 0.26 -33.08 27.36
C SER A 820 -0.83 -34.09 27.71
N SER A 821 -0.67 -34.85 28.80
CA SER A 821 -1.71 -35.79 29.27
C SER A 821 -3.01 -35.07 29.65
N TYR A 822 -2.91 -33.87 30.22
CA TYR A 822 -4.08 -33.06 30.56
C TYR A 822 -4.84 -32.59 29.31
N ILE A 823 -4.13 -32.09 28.29
CA ILE A 823 -4.76 -31.72 27.00
C ILE A 823 -5.41 -32.95 26.37
N LYS A 824 -4.71 -34.08 26.29
CA LYS A 824 -5.23 -35.33 25.72
C LYS A 824 -6.47 -35.86 26.45
N ALA A 825 -6.61 -35.57 27.74
CA ALA A 825 -7.82 -35.92 28.50
C ALA A 825 -9.02 -35.01 28.18
N LEU A 826 -8.78 -33.78 27.72
CA LEU A 826 -9.82 -32.81 27.33
C LEU A 826 -10.16 -32.88 25.84
N ASP A 827 -9.18 -33.23 25.01
CA ASP A 827 -9.20 -33.21 23.55
C ASP A 827 -8.49 -34.46 23.00
N GLY A 828 -9.28 -35.38 22.43
CA GLY A 828 -8.76 -36.58 21.77
C GLY A 828 -8.58 -36.43 20.26
N ASN A 829 -8.90 -35.27 19.69
CA ASN A 829 -8.90 -35.03 18.25
C ASN A 829 -7.57 -34.44 17.77
N HIS A 830 -7.04 -33.45 18.48
CA HIS A 830 -5.89 -32.67 18.04
C HIS A 830 -4.54 -33.26 18.45
N LEU A 831 -3.51 -32.92 17.67
CA LEU A 831 -2.13 -33.24 18.00
C LEU A 831 -1.62 -32.32 19.11
N VAL A 832 -0.60 -32.77 19.84
CA VAL A 832 0.08 -32.03 20.89
C VAL A 832 1.58 -32.05 20.64
N ALA A 833 2.19 -30.87 20.65
CA ALA A 833 3.64 -30.70 20.58
C ALA A 833 4.12 -29.77 21.68
N ILE A 834 5.44 -29.63 21.78
CA ILE A 834 6.06 -28.87 22.86
C ILE A 834 6.28 -27.43 22.43
N GLY A 835 6.85 -27.20 21.23
CA GLY A 835 7.33 -25.88 20.77
C GLY A 835 8.79 -25.61 21.17
N ASP A 836 9.61 -26.67 21.31
CA ASP A 836 11.01 -26.60 21.75
C ASP A 836 12.04 -26.52 20.62
N GLU A 837 13.21 -25.98 20.94
CA GLU A 837 14.31 -25.78 19.97
C GLU A 837 15.11 -27.08 19.67
N GLY A 838 14.77 -28.20 20.32
CA GLY A 838 15.43 -29.49 20.09
C GLY A 838 16.76 -29.68 20.84
N TRP A 839 16.90 -29.17 22.07
CA TRP A 839 18.11 -29.36 22.89
C TRP A 839 18.24 -30.80 23.42
N ARG A 840 19.48 -31.19 23.79
CA ARG A 840 19.78 -32.50 24.38
C ARG A 840 20.54 -32.40 25.68
N CYS A 841 20.38 -33.42 26.52
CA CYS A 841 21.09 -33.53 27.78
C CYS A 841 22.38 -34.34 27.74
N ASP A 842 22.64 -35.14 26.71
CA ASP A 842 23.83 -35.99 26.62
C ASP A 842 24.97 -35.39 25.79
N SER A 843 26.18 -35.42 26.34
CA SER A 843 27.42 -34.90 25.73
C SER A 843 27.99 -35.83 24.65
N GLY A 844 28.79 -35.27 23.72
CA GLY A 844 29.64 -36.07 22.81
C GLY A 844 29.30 -35.98 21.32
N HIS A 845 28.46 -35.02 20.92
CA HIS A 845 27.98 -34.89 19.53
C HIS A 845 28.75 -33.84 18.70
N GLY A 846 29.97 -33.45 19.13
CA GLY A 846 30.84 -32.55 18.36
C GLY A 846 30.29 -31.14 18.12
N ALA A 847 29.35 -30.67 18.94
CA ALA A 847 28.75 -29.35 18.80
C ALA A 847 29.78 -28.22 18.97
N PRO A 848 29.66 -27.11 18.21
CA PRO A 848 30.56 -25.96 18.34
C PRO A 848 30.50 -25.35 19.74
N HIS A 849 29.35 -25.49 20.42
CA HIS A 849 29.20 -25.11 21.80
C HIS A 849 28.55 -26.24 22.61
N GLU A 850 29.14 -26.54 23.76
CA GLU A 850 28.69 -27.64 24.62
C GLU A 850 27.25 -27.45 25.12
N TRP A 851 26.78 -26.21 25.27
CA TRP A 851 25.44 -25.90 25.80
C TRP A 851 24.29 -26.49 24.98
N MET A 852 24.52 -26.82 23.71
CA MET A 852 23.51 -27.43 22.83
C MET A 852 23.19 -28.89 23.18
N ASN A 853 24.16 -29.59 23.76
CA ASN A 853 24.12 -31.04 24.00
C ASN A 853 24.74 -31.39 25.36
N ASN A 854 24.40 -30.65 26.42
CA ASN A 854 24.89 -30.94 27.78
C ASN A 854 23.85 -30.68 28.88
N GLY A 855 22.60 -30.46 28.48
CA GLY A 855 21.47 -30.28 29.39
C GLY A 855 21.43 -28.95 30.14
N THR A 856 22.27 -27.97 29.78
CA THR A 856 22.24 -26.63 30.38
C THR A 856 20.91 -25.90 30.17
N LYS A 857 20.22 -26.20 29.07
CA LYS A 857 18.88 -25.68 28.76
C LYS A 857 17.74 -26.40 29.48
N GLY A 858 18.03 -27.48 30.22
CA GLY A 858 17.04 -28.20 31.02
C GLY A 858 15.92 -28.85 30.20
N ILE A 859 16.16 -29.09 28.92
CA ILE A 859 15.24 -29.78 28.03
C ILE A 859 16.01 -30.85 27.25
N ASP A 860 15.35 -31.99 27.07
CA ASP A 860 15.91 -33.15 26.40
C ASP A 860 14.89 -33.68 25.40
N MET A 861 15.10 -33.36 24.14
CA MET A 861 14.18 -33.72 23.05
C MET A 861 13.89 -35.22 23.02
N ALA A 862 14.90 -36.07 23.28
CA ALA A 862 14.75 -37.52 23.21
C ALA A 862 13.79 -38.08 24.26
N SER A 863 13.92 -37.67 25.53
CA SER A 863 12.99 -38.08 26.58
C SER A 863 11.61 -37.43 26.43
N ASN A 864 11.55 -36.21 25.91
CA ASN A 864 10.31 -35.47 25.73
C ASN A 864 9.44 -36.04 24.60
N ILE A 865 10.00 -36.31 23.42
CA ILE A 865 9.24 -36.89 22.31
C ILE A 865 8.78 -38.32 22.61
N ALA A 866 9.46 -39.02 23.52
CA ALA A 866 9.05 -40.36 23.95
C ALA A 866 7.76 -40.36 24.79
N LEU A 867 7.32 -39.21 25.30
CA LEU A 867 6.10 -39.11 26.11
C LEU A 867 4.85 -39.43 25.26
N PRO A 868 3.93 -40.30 25.73
CA PRO A 868 2.74 -40.68 24.95
C PRO A 868 1.82 -39.52 24.57
N GLY A 869 1.80 -38.46 25.39
CA GLY A 869 0.97 -37.28 25.14
C GLY A 869 1.52 -36.33 24.08
N VAL A 870 2.77 -36.50 23.63
CA VAL A 870 3.42 -35.65 22.61
C VAL A 870 3.38 -36.40 21.28
N ASP A 871 2.77 -35.83 20.24
CA ASP A 871 2.54 -36.53 18.97
C ASP A 871 3.64 -36.33 17.94
N PHE A 872 4.30 -35.17 17.95
CA PHE A 872 5.39 -34.84 17.05
C PHE A 872 6.42 -33.94 17.73
N ALA A 873 7.64 -33.93 17.17
CA ALA A 873 8.74 -33.11 17.65
C ALA A 873 8.84 -31.80 16.88
N THR A 874 9.29 -30.78 17.58
CA THR A 874 9.54 -29.43 17.08
C THR A 874 11.02 -29.12 17.14
N VAL A 875 11.51 -28.31 16.20
CA VAL A 875 12.87 -27.78 16.18
C VAL A 875 12.81 -26.35 15.69
N HIS A 876 13.26 -25.41 16.52
CA HIS A 876 13.53 -24.03 16.15
C HIS A 876 14.98 -23.87 15.70
N LEU A 877 15.24 -22.94 14.79
CA LEU A 877 16.59 -22.73 14.25
C LEU A 877 16.89 -21.26 14.01
N TYR A 878 17.51 -20.62 15.00
CA TYR A 878 17.96 -19.23 14.97
C TYR A 878 19.45 -19.08 15.30
N PRO A 879 20.35 -19.60 14.44
CA PRO A 879 21.77 -19.61 14.77
C PRO A 879 22.39 -18.21 14.95
N GLY A 880 21.77 -17.16 14.40
CA GLY A 880 22.14 -15.78 14.70
C GLY A 880 21.83 -15.36 16.14
N ASN A 881 20.64 -15.68 16.65
CA ASN A 881 20.24 -15.41 18.04
C ASN A 881 20.98 -16.30 19.03
N TRP A 882 21.42 -17.49 18.59
CA TRP A 882 22.28 -18.37 19.37
C TRP A 882 23.75 -17.91 19.42
N LEU A 883 24.09 -16.80 18.75
CA LEU A 883 25.43 -16.22 18.66
C LEU A 883 26.46 -17.14 17.98
N LEU A 884 26.02 -17.98 17.06
CA LEU A 884 26.91 -18.83 16.26
C LEU A 884 27.55 -18.03 15.14
N ARG A 885 28.86 -18.15 14.98
CA ARG A 885 29.57 -17.51 13.89
C ARG A 885 29.16 -18.14 12.56
N PRO A 886 29.14 -17.38 11.44
CA PRO A 886 28.75 -17.92 10.14
C PRO A 886 29.55 -19.17 9.71
N ASN A 887 30.82 -19.27 10.11
CA ASN A 887 31.64 -20.44 9.84
C ASN A 887 31.27 -21.68 10.68
N GLU A 888 30.45 -21.57 11.73
CA GLU A 888 29.97 -22.70 12.55
C GLU A 888 28.67 -23.31 11.98
N TYR A 889 28.04 -22.66 10.99
CA TYR A 889 26.79 -23.12 10.38
C TYR A 889 26.97 -24.41 9.58
N HIS A 890 28.19 -24.70 9.10
CA HIS A 890 28.48 -25.95 8.40
C HIS A 890 28.25 -27.18 9.29
N TRP A 891 28.25 -27.02 10.62
CA TRP A 891 27.94 -28.10 11.54
C TRP A 891 26.42 -28.29 11.72
N LEU A 892 25.64 -27.20 11.76
CA LEU A 892 24.21 -27.23 12.06
C LEU A 892 23.40 -28.11 11.11
N ILE A 893 23.58 -27.93 9.80
CA ILE A 893 22.79 -28.66 8.81
C ILE A 893 23.07 -30.17 8.86
N PRO A 894 24.31 -30.66 8.65
CA PRO A 894 24.56 -32.09 8.60
C PRO A 894 24.58 -32.79 9.97
N ASN A 895 24.72 -32.07 11.09
CA ASN A 895 24.81 -32.69 12.41
C ASN A 895 23.59 -32.38 13.29
N PHE A 896 23.22 -31.10 13.46
CA PHE A 896 22.10 -30.75 14.34
C PHE A 896 20.76 -31.24 13.75
N LEU A 897 20.39 -30.80 12.55
CA LEU A 897 19.10 -31.16 11.96
C LEU A 897 18.95 -32.67 11.70
N ALA A 898 20.03 -33.32 11.26
CA ALA A 898 20.06 -34.76 11.04
C ALA A 898 19.92 -35.57 12.34
N ASP A 899 20.62 -35.17 13.41
CA ASP A 899 20.53 -35.82 14.71
C ASP A 899 19.12 -35.74 15.31
N ARG A 900 18.48 -34.57 15.21
CA ARG A 900 17.11 -34.35 15.71
C ARG A 900 16.09 -35.16 14.92
N ALA A 901 16.25 -35.25 13.60
CA ALA A 901 15.45 -36.17 12.79
C ALA A 901 15.67 -37.64 13.23
N GLY A 902 16.91 -38.03 13.54
CA GLY A 902 17.23 -39.36 14.06
C GLY A 902 16.57 -39.66 15.41
N ILE A 903 16.41 -38.66 16.28
CA ILE A 903 15.69 -38.80 17.55
C ILE A 903 14.19 -39.05 17.31
N ALA A 904 13.55 -38.23 16.47
CA ALA A 904 12.13 -38.41 16.14
C ALA A 904 11.86 -39.74 15.43
N LEU A 905 12.77 -40.15 14.54
CA LEU A 905 12.74 -41.47 13.89
C LEU A 905 12.77 -42.62 14.89
N LYS A 906 13.66 -42.57 15.90
CA LYS A 906 13.73 -43.56 16.97
C LYS A 906 12.47 -43.61 17.82
N ALA A 907 11.84 -42.46 18.04
CA ALA A 907 10.57 -42.36 18.75
C ALA A 907 9.36 -42.78 17.88
N GLY A 908 9.56 -42.97 16.57
CA GLY A 908 8.50 -43.31 15.64
C GLY A 908 7.45 -42.22 15.49
N LYS A 909 7.85 -40.95 15.60
CA LYS A 909 6.96 -39.78 15.55
C LYS A 909 7.43 -38.76 14.52
N PRO A 910 6.53 -37.92 13.97
CA PRO A 910 6.92 -36.89 13.03
C PRO A 910 7.78 -35.81 13.69
N ILE A 911 8.49 -35.06 12.84
CA ILE A 911 9.25 -33.89 13.25
C ILE A 911 8.99 -32.74 12.28
N ILE A 912 8.91 -31.52 12.79
CA ILE A 912 8.79 -30.30 11.99
C ILE A 912 9.92 -29.32 12.32
N LEU A 913 10.33 -28.56 11.31
CA LEU A 913 11.25 -27.44 11.45
C LEU A 913 10.39 -26.19 11.45
N GLU A 914 10.19 -25.59 12.59
CA GLU A 914 9.37 -24.40 12.74
C GLU A 914 10.19 -23.27 13.34
N GLU A 915 9.76 -22.02 13.22
CA GLU A 915 10.49 -20.90 13.82
C GLU A 915 11.98 -20.93 13.44
N PHE A 916 12.22 -20.85 12.13
CA PHE A 916 13.58 -20.82 11.59
C PHE A 916 13.80 -19.64 10.66
N GLY A 917 15.03 -19.13 10.66
CA GLY A 917 15.46 -18.03 9.82
C GLY A 917 16.76 -17.40 10.30
N ASN A 918 17.18 -16.36 9.60
CA ASN A 918 18.34 -15.55 9.98
C ASN A 918 17.98 -14.07 9.93
N ALA A 919 18.50 -13.31 10.89
CA ALA A 919 18.43 -11.86 10.84
C ALA A 919 19.15 -11.32 9.58
N PHE A 920 18.58 -10.27 8.99
CA PHE A 920 19.20 -9.52 7.91
C PHE A 920 20.60 -9.04 8.32
N GLY A 921 21.58 -9.17 7.42
CA GLY A 921 22.97 -8.76 7.66
C GLY A 921 23.81 -9.71 8.53
N TYR A 922 23.22 -10.74 9.15
CA TYR A 922 23.98 -11.69 9.98
C TYR A 922 24.82 -12.68 9.16
N VAL A 923 24.32 -13.07 7.98
CA VAL A 923 25.02 -13.93 7.02
C VAL A 923 25.13 -13.22 5.67
N PRO A 924 26.13 -13.58 4.82
CA PRO A 924 26.31 -12.94 3.50
C PRO A 924 25.08 -13.04 2.58
N SER A 925 24.26 -14.08 2.74
CA SER A 925 22.97 -14.21 2.05
C SER A 925 21.96 -14.97 2.92
N ARG A 926 20.99 -14.25 3.48
CA ARG A 926 19.88 -14.82 4.26
C ARG A 926 19.01 -15.76 3.42
N ASP A 927 18.78 -15.39 2.15
CA ASP A 927 17.83 -16.12 1.31
C ASP A 927 18.45 -17.41 0.75
N ALA A 928 19.75 -17.42 0.46
CA ALA A 928 20.45 -18.66 0.09
C ALA A 928 20.52 -19.65 1.26
N ILE A 929 20.68 -19.16 2.49
CA ILE A 929 20.73 -20.04 3.65
C ILE A 929 19.35 -20.60 4.02
N LEU A 930 18.28 -19.83 3.81
CA LEU A 930 16.89 -20.30 3.95
C LEU A 930 16.62 -21.53 3.06
N GLY A 931 16.98 -21.46 1.78
CA GLY A 931 16.84 -22.60 0.86
C GLY A 931 17.63 -23.84 1.31
N THR A 932 18.74 -23.63 2.02
CA THR A 932 19.55 -24.73 2.57
C THR A 932 18.86 -25.42 3.74
N TYR A 933 18.22 -24.68 4.64
CA TYR A 933 17.44 -25.25 5.75
C TYR A 933 16.24 -26.05 5.25
N LEU A 934 15.51 -25.51 4.29
CA LEU A 934 14.35 -26.18 3.68
C LEU A 934 14.76 -27.48 2.98
N SER A 935 15.85 -27.44 2.22
CA SER A 935 16.40 -28.62 1.55
C SER A 935 16.87 -29.68 2.54
N ALA A 936 17.52 -29.26 3.64
CA ALA A 936 17.97 -30.14 4.70
C ALA A 936 16.81 -30.80 5.45
N ALA A 937 15.79 -30.02 5.82
CA ALA A 937 14.58 -30.54 6.47
C ALA A 937 13.91 -31.60 5.58
N HIS A 938 13.77 -31.33 4.29
CA HIS A 938 13.26 -32.30 3.33
C HIS A 938 14.13 -33.57 3.26
N ALA A 939 15.45 -33.42 3.14
CA ALA A 939 16.39 -34.53 3.02
C ALA A 939 16.43 -35.43 4.28
N PHE A 940 16.29 -34.85 5.47
CA PHE A 940 16.30 -35.59 6.73
C PHE A 940 14.92 -36.11 7.15
N GLY A 941 13.89 -35.90 6.34
CA GLY A 941 12.57 -36.49 6.56
C GLY A 941 11.66 -35.71 7.52
N TYR A 942 11.86 -34.40 7.64
CA TYR A 942 10.91 -33.54 8.34
C TYR A 942 9.56 -33.55 7.60
N SER A 943 8.49 -33.62 8.37
CA SER A 943 7.10 -33.73 7.87
C SER A 943 6.42 -32.37 7.69
N GLY A 944 7.01 -31.30 8.22
CA GLY A 944 6.49 -29.95 8.12
C GLY A 944 7.59 -28.89 8.22
N THR A 945 7.41 -27.75 7.55
CA THR A 945 8.26 -26.56 7.72
C THR A 945 7.46 -25.29 7.94
N LEU A 946 7.82 -24.48 8.94
CA LEU A 946 7.21 -23.19 9.24
C LEU A 946 8.30 -22.13 9.45
N VAL A 947 8.58 -21.31 8.43
CA VAL A 947 9.55 -20.22 8.55
C VAL A 947 9.06 -19.17 9.56
N TRP A 948 9.97 -18.45 10.22
CA TRP A 948 9.64 -17.46 11.27
C TRP A 948 8.44 -16.58 10.92
N GLN A 949 8.50 -15.76 9.87
CA GLN A 949 7.33 -15.04 9.35
C GLN A 949 7.48 -14.75 7.86
N VAL A 950 6.38 -14.90 7.12
CA VAL A 950 6.22 -14.34 5.77
C VAL A 950 5.04 -13.39 5.82
N PHE A 951 5.21 -12.16 5.38
CA PHE A 951 4.11 -11.21 5.25
C PHE A 951 3.68 -11.07 3.79
N PRO A 952 2.38 -10.93 3.51
CA PRO A 952 1.90 -10.68 2.15
C PRO A 952 2.08 -9.25 1.67
N TRP A 953 2.65 -8.39 2.49
CA TRP A 953 3.00 -7.01 2.17
C TRP A 953 4.16 -6.56 3.06
N PRO A 954 4.96 -5.57 2.63
CA PRO A 954 5.95 -4.93 3.49
C PRO A 954 5.26 -4.26 4.69
N THR A 955 5.72 -4.53 5.91
CA THR A 955 5.20 -3.88 7.12
C THR A 955 6.33 -3.20 7.88
N ASP A 956 6.21 -1.90 8.12
CA ASP A 956 7.19 -1.11 8.86
C ASP A 956 7.08 -1.26 10.40
N ASN A 957 6.16 -2.09 10.92
CA ASN A 957 5.72 -2.02 12.33
C ASN A 957 5.56 -3.34 13.09
N LEU A 958 6.15 -4.45 12.62
CA LEU A 958 6.27 -5.67 13.43
C LEU A 958 7.76 -5.97 13.69
N THR A 959 8.12 -5.97 14.96
CA THR A 959 9.46 -5.81 15.56
C THR A 959 10.37 -7.04 15.46
N GLY A 960 10.36 -7.78 14.35
CA GLY A 960 10.98 -9.12 14.28
C GLY A 960 12.47 -9.16 13.94
N ALA A 961 13.37 -8.52 14.70
CA ALA A 961 14.83 -8.76 14.72
C ALA A 961 15.58 -8.98 13.37
N GLY A 962 15.03 -8.56 12.23
CA GLY A 962 15.52 -8.82 10.88
C GLY A 962 15.19 -10.22 10.28
N PHE A 963 14.33 -11.03 10.91
CA PHE A 963 14.03 -12.42 10.53
C PHE A 963 12.85 -12.57 9.56
N ASP A 964 12.08 -11.50 9.35
CA ASP A 964 10.85 -11.54 8.56
C ASP A 964 11.12 -11.60 7.05
N PHE A 965 10.26 -12.33 6.33
CA PHE A 965 10.26 -12.45 4.88
C PHE A 965 9.01 -11.80 4.29
N PHE A 966 9.11 -11.37 3.03
CA PHE A 966 7.99 -10.87 2.24
C PHE A 966 7.88 -11.70 0.97
N TYR A 967 6.69 -11.96 0.45
CA TYR A 967 6.54 -12.80 -0.75
C TYR A 967 7.30 -12.28 -1.97
N GLU A 968 7.50 -10.97 -2.03
CA GLU A 968 8.17 -10.24 -3.10
C GLU A 968 9.70 -10.23 -2.93
N SER A 969 10.20 -10.68 -1.77
CA SER A 969 11.64 -10.85 -1.52
C SER A 969 12.15 -12.17 -2.10
N PRO A 970 13.47 -12.32 -2.38
CA PRO A 970 14.02 -13.59 -2.86
C PRO A 970 13.80 -14.76 -1.87
N GLY A 971 13.82 -14.48 -0.57
CA GLY A 971 13.42 -15.44 0.48
C GLY A 971 11.94 -15.82 0.39
N GLY A 972 11.06 -14.86 0.09
CA GLY A 972 9.63 -15.12 -0.18
C GLY A 972 9.38 -15.98 -1.41
N ALA A 973 10.10 -15.73 -2.51
CA ALA A 973 10.05 -16.56 -3.70
C ALA A 973 10.49 -18.01 -3.40
N THR A 974 11.50 -18.18 -2.54
CA THR A 974 11.93 -19.49 -2.04
C THR A 974 10.82 -20.19 -1.25
N MET A 975 10.08 -19.44 -0.42
CA MET A 975 8.92 -19.99 0.31
C MET A 975 7.77 -20.36 -0.64
N LEU A 976 7.44 -19.54 -1.63
CA LEU A 976 6.40 -19.85 -2.63
C LEU A 976 6.72 -21.14 -3.40
N ALA A 977 7.97 -21.30 -3.83
CA ALA A 977 8.43 -22.52 -4.49
C ALA A 977 8.28 -23.74 -3.57
N THR A 978 8.57 -23.57 -2.27
CA THR A 978 8.45 -24.64 -1.26
C THR A 978 6.98 -25.03 -1.02
N TYR A 979 6.07 -24.06 -0.97
CA TYR A 979 4.63 -24.32 -0.83
C TYR A 979 4.11 -25.11 -2.04
N ALA A 980 4.46 -24.67 -3.25
CA ALA A 980 4.09 -25.36 -4.48
C ALA A 980 4.65 -26.80 -4.54
N ALA A 981 5.91 -27.00 -4.17
CA ALA A 981 6.54 -28.32 -4.13
C ALA A 981 5.86 -29.26 -3.12
N THR A 982 5.45 -28.73 -1.97
CA THR A 982 4.75 -29.50 -0.94
C THR A 982 3.36 -29.93 -1.40
N HIS A 983 2.60 -29.04 -2.06
CA HIS A 983 1.32 -29.39 -2.69
C HIS A 983 1.48 -30.46 -3.75
N ALA A 984 2.48 -30.33 -4.64
CA ALA A 984 2.78 -31.32 -5.66
C ALA A 984 3.10 -32.69 -5.05
N ARG A 985 3.90 -32.72 -3.97
CA ARG A 985 4.23 -33.95 -3.23
C ARG A 985 2.98 -34.62 -2.66
N ASN A 986 2.09 -33.86 -2.04
CA ASN A 986 0.85 -34.39 -1.48
C ASN A 986 -0.08 -34.96 -2.55
N ARG A 987 -0.21 -34.29 -3.71
CA ARG A 987 -0.98 -34.79 -4.85
C ARG A 987 -0.43 -36.12 -5.36
N LEU A 988 0.89 -36.19 -5.58
CA LEU A 988 1.56 -37.40 -6.03
C LEU A 988 1.36 -38.58 -5.06
N LEU A 989 1.48 -38.34 -3.76
CA LEU A 989 1.27 -39.39 -2.74
C LEU A 989 -0.19 -39.88 -2.73
N ALA A 990 -1.15 -38.96 -2.92
CA ALA A 990 -2.57 -39.32 -3.01
C ALA A 990 -2.86 -40.19 -4.25
N GLU A 991 -2.25 -39.87 -5.40
CA GLU A 991 -2.37 -40.64 -6.64
C GLU A 991 -1.75 -42.04 -6.51
N LEU A 992 -0.53 -42.13 -5.98
CA LEU A 992 0.18 -43.40 -5.78
C LEU A 992 -0.60 -44.37 -4.89
N GLN A 993 -1.25 -43.86 -3.83
CA GLN A 993 -2.10 -44.67 -2.97
C GLN A 993 -3.39 -45.14 -3.65
N SER A 994 -4.01 -44.30 -4.50
CA SER A 994 -5.20 -44.70 -5.26
C SER A 994 -4.94 -45.80 -6.31
N ASN A 995 -3.70 -45.91 -6.78
CA ASN A 995 -3.30 -46.88 -7.81
C ASN A 995 -2.70 -48.19 -7.26
N GLY A 996 -2.72 -48.41 -5.94
CA GLY A 996 -2.26 -49.66 -5.32
C GLY A 996 -0.74 -49.91 -5.42
N GLY A 997 0.06 -48.88 -5.71
CA GLY A 997 1.51 -48.99 -5.80
C GLY A 997 2.18 -49.06 -4.42
N LEU A 998 3.06 -50.04 -4.23
CA LEU A 998 4.00 -50.06 -3.10
C LEU A 998 4.91 -48.81 -3.16
N LEU A 999 5.01 -48.12 -2.03
CA LEU A 999 5.76 -46.87 -1.79
C LEU A 999 7.26 -46.97 -2.12
#